data_AF-A0A973DEH3-F1
#
_entry.id   AF-A0A973DEH3-F1
#
_cell.length_a   1.000
_cell.length_b   1.000
_cell.length_c   1.000
_cell.angle_alpha   90.00
_cell.angle_beta   90.00
_cell.angle_gamma   90.00
#
_symmetry.space_group_name_H-M   'P 1'
#
loop_
_entity.id
_entity.type
_entity.pdbx_description
1 polymer ?
#
loop_
_entity_poly.entity_id
_entity_poly.type
_entity_poly.pdbx_seq_one_letter_code
_entity_poly.pdbx_strand_id
1 'polypeptide(L)'
;MSYLKAAALTTLMFSFSAIAITTIKGTMNVYKPEFVIENKSGTLISNVRNFKLEARQTVIDDYCTVTTDNNLALQGGTLSAGYCLFEWNNTAGYSIDGFKVEGVASNSGPNSIGYSIYYYSGSAKAKKLVDTKNFIFNFAAPVKPTVQRYSVKLGNSWKSVGSHTNYNPANKFSAVRVNVDARNYSQKVSIPSLGSCTVVSGATSCDISFSEIKLGDAISNKVGSLSYQVSVDSSNSYWGVSNTKHALTVPWNYQPTKIDLFEVNSMPASYATTKTINVNSKSIQVSNNTAKLVLNKPSSEIVGDWWAPSELNVKFSRNSQPSISSGITYSGNVLYTKDGSLVTANKTITSTKRESVNGAYVYTFDMTQIEDGYYGASVAFTNSSGIPSNQNFNGLRINKTAPKIDIFKSGVKQNNSSNFAYNQELVISTFNSFTDDVDLVSIQINSSNVAFNKPKIGVATIPDTVIFKNGLNTIKVTVKDTLGHLYSRTITLNKVQDEIEFKINNLGGRLVSHVKESSFEAVQTKFSGFCDIVTNEAVAIGTNNNVSGKCYFEWVGMDELDRDNFSLKGRLRMSGVVPVGYKVYAYFGAEKEKTLIKSGTTSFNVEAPIAPELTKYSIYVGNKWIDNNSDVNHDPNAQVKAISITTKPVNYSQQVIVDNLGSCLINAGSTSCTINITPYFLGNKNYIGYEDGIVSHQFKVNSINKYFTDKEINSQAIVSWEYAYSRVEQVKVNARASGLPLSFGLLGASIDVE
;
A
#
# COMPACT_ATOMS: atom_id res chain seq x y z
N MET A 1 -82.75 55.91 -55.93
CA MET A 1 -83.87 56.86 -56.01
C MET A 1 -85.04 56.20 -55.29
N SER A 2 -85.35 56.58 -54.05
CA SER A 2 -86.09 57.79 -53.68
C SER A 2 -87.61 57.59 -53.84
N TYR A 3 -88.28 57.42 -52.68
CA TYR A 3 -89.64 57.88 -52.35
C TYR A 3 -90.82 57.22 -53.13
N LEU A 4 -92.07 57.13 -52.66
CA LEU A 4 -92.79 57.24 -51.38
C LEU A 4 -94.29 57.27 -51.80
N LYS A 5 -95.20 56.65 -51.02
CA LYS A 5 -96.66 56.96 -50.94
C LYS A 5 -97.51 56.79 -52.22
N ALA A 6 -98.83 56.62 -52.19
CA ALA A 6 -99.88 56.23 -51.26
C ALA A 6 -101.18 56.22 -52.10
N ALA A 7 -102.22 55.51 -51.63
CA ALA A 7 -103.66 55.84 -51.66
C ALA A 7 -104.28 56.52 -52.91
N ALA A 8 -105.50 56.25 -53.38
CA ALA A 8 -106.63 55.38 -53.03
C ALA A 8 -107.74 55.69 -54.07
N LEU A 9 -108.76 54.81 -54.14
CA LEU A 9 -110.12 55.06 -54.72
C LEU A 9 -110.18 55.29 -56.25
N THR A 10 -111.12 54.75 -57.03
CA THR A 10 -112.58 54.71 -56.84
C THR A 10 -113.23 53.73 -57.87
N THR A 11 -114.19 52.93 -57.39
CA THR A 11 -115.58 52.78 -57.91
C THR A 11 -115.90 52.19 -59.32
N LEU A 12 -116.37 50.93 -59.29
CA LEU A 12 -117.62 50.33 -59.86
C LEU A 12 -118.00 50.29 -61.37
N MET A 13 -118.44 49.05 -61.73
CA MET A 13 -119.38 48.56 -62.78
C MET A 13 -118.95 48.68 -64.27
N PHE A 14 -119.16 47.71 -65.18
CA PHE A 14 -120.25 46.73 -65.35
C PHE A 14 -119.78 45.38 -65.95
N SER A 15 -120.36 44.32 -65.40
CA SER A 15 -120.89 43.05 -65.95
C SER A 15 -120.46 42.44 -67.30
N PHE A 16 -119.97 41.21 -67.18
CA PHE A 16 -120.20 39.97 -67.96
C PHE A 16 -120.26 39.99 -69.50
N SER A 17 -119.38 39.17 -70.10
CA SER A 17 -119.79 38.18 -71.10
C SER A 17 -118.87 36.96 -71.02
N ALA A 18 -119.49 35.79 -70.97
CA ALA A 18 -118.88 34.49 -70.76
C ALA A 18 -118.24 33.91 -72.03
N ILE A 19 -117.08 33.28 -71.81
CA ILE A 19 -116.58 32.03 -72.41
C ILE A 19 -116.44 31.96 -73.93
N ALA A 20 -115.18 31.78 -74.36
CA ALA A 20 -114.86 30.81 -75.40
C ALA A 20 -113.69 29.93 -74.92
N ILE A 21 -114.02 28.66 -74.64
CA ILE A 21 -113.09 27.56 -74.41
C ILE A 21 -112.35 27.29 -75.71
N THR A 22 -111.03 27.16 -75.66
CA THR A 22 -110.28 26.59 -76.79
C THR A 22 -109.76 25.22 -76.38
N THR A 23 -110.38 24.18 -76.95
CA THR A 23 -109.80 22.84 -77.04
C THR A 23 -108.71 22.88 -78.09
N ILE A 24 -107.46 22.61 -77.70
CA ILE A 24 -106.34 22.56 -78.64
C ILE A 24 -106.39 21.22 -79.38
N LYS A 25 -106.69 21.26 -80.68
CA LYS A 25 -106.38 20.19 -81.63
C LYS A 25 -105.30 20.69 -82.59
N GLY A 26 -104.07 20.28 -82.34
CA GLY A 26 -102.90 20.55 -83.16
C GLY A 26 -101.67 19.87 -82.59
N THR A 27 -100.73 19.48 -83.43
CA THR A 27 -99.47 18.85 -83.02
C THR A 27 -98.50 19.95 -82.62
N MET A 28 -98.24 20.08 -81.32
CA MET A 28 -97.27 21.03 -80.77
C MET A 28 -95.97 20.27 -80.49
N ASN A 29 -94.90 20.60 -81.22
CA ASN A 29 -93.56 20.07 -80.93
C ASN A 29 -92.96 20.90 -79.79
N VAL A 30 -93.19 20.48 -78.55
CA VAL A 30 -92.55 21.07 -77.37
C VAL A 30 -91.38 20.19 -76.96
N TYR A 31 -90.21 20.79 -76.80
CA TYR A 31 -89.05 20.10 -76.24
C TYR A 31 -89.22 20.04 -74.73
N LYS A 32 -89.59 18.87 -74.21
CA LYS A 32 -89.70 18.67 -72.76
C LYS A 32 -88.40 19.06 -72.05
N PRO A 33 -88.45 19.63 -70.83
CA PRO A 33 -87.24 19.89 -70.08
C PRO A 33 -86.57 18.56 -69.74
N GLU A 34 -85.25 18.50 -69.94
CA GLU A 34 -84.46 17.33 -69.56
C GLU A 34 -83.36 17.73 -68.58
N PHE A 35 -83.10 16.85 -67.62
CA PHE A 35 -82.03 17.01 -66.63
C PHE A 35 -81.00 15.90 -66.78
N VAL A 36 -79.75 16.25 -66.54
CA VAL A 36 -78.71 15.28 -66.20
C VAL A 36 -78.48 15.32 -64.69
N ILE A 37 -78.35 14.14 -64.09
CA ILE A 37 -77.97 14.03 -62.68
C ILE A 37 -76.46 13.89 -62.63
N GLU A 38 -75.81 14.86 -62.00
CA GLU A 38 -74.37 14.86 -61.81
C GLU A 38 -74.01 14.37 -60.42
N ASN A 39 -73.10 13.40 -60.37
CA ASN A 39 -72.49 12.97 -59.13
C ASN A 39 -71.41 13.97 -58.70
N LYS A 40 -71.65 14.68 -57.60
CA LYS A 40 -70.72 15.65 -57.02
C LYS A 40 -69.86 15.05 -55.89
N SER A 41 -70.06 13.79 -55.54
CA SER A 41 -69.33 13.10 -54.46
C SER A 41 -68.14 12.25 -54.91
N GLY A 42 -67.85 12.16 -56.22
CA GLY A 42 -66.81 11.27 -56.72
C GLY A 42 -67.21 9.80 -56.58
N THR A 43 -66.31 8.93 -56.11
CA THR A 43 -66.64 7.49 -55.93
C THR A 43 -67.81 7.30 -54.97
N LEU A 44 -68.86 6.61 -55.44
CA LEU A 44 -70.04 6.26 -54.65
C LEU A 44 -69.78 4.99 -53.85
N ILE A 45 -69.92 5.07 -52.53
CA ILE A 45 -69.67 3.96 -51.61
C ILE A 45 -70.82 3.91 -50.63
N SER A 46 -71.44 2.73 -50.49
CA SER A 46 -72.56 2.57 -49.58
C SER A 46 -72.09 2.57 -48.12
N ASN A 47 -73.02 2.87 -47.22
CA ASN A 47 -72.93 2.79 -45.76
C ASN A 47 -71.94 3.72 -45.05
N VAL A 48 -70.85 4.17 -45.70
CA VAL A 48 -69.73 4.84 -45.01
C VAL A 48 -69.43 6.24 -45.53
N ARG A 49 -70.06 6.66 -46.63
CA ARG A 49 -69.81 7.95 -47.29
C ARG A 49 -71.11 8.61 -47.72
N ASN A 50 -71.23 9.91 -47.42
CA ASN A 50 -72.34 10.72 -47.92
C ASN A 50 -72.15 10.97 -49.43
N PHE A 51 -73.15 10.63 -50.24
CA PHE A 51 -73.19 11.00 -51.64
C PHE A 51 -73.96 12.31 -51.82
N LYS A 52 -73.70 12.99 -52.92
CA LYS A 52 -74.34 14.22 -53.36
C LYS A 52 -74.57 14.14 -54.86
N LEU A 53 -75.82 14.23 -55.27
CA LEU A 53 -76.22 14.35 -56.65
C LEU A 53 -76.89 15.69 -56.87
N GLU A 54 -76.60 16.34 -58.00
CA GLU A 54 -77.24 17.59 -58.39
C GLU A 54 -77.87 17.41 -59.77
N ALA A 55 -79.14 17.79 -59.91
CA ALA A 55 -79.82 17.82 -61.19
C ALA A 55 -79.50 19.14 -61.89
N ARG A 56 -78.96 19.07 -63.12
CA ARG A 56 -78.75 20.22 -63.99
C ARG A 56 -79.63 20.10 -65.23
N GLN A 57 -80.40 21.12 -65.51
CA GLN A 57 -81.21 21.19 -66.73
C GLN A 57 -80.30 21.31 -67.95
N THR A 58 -80.52 20.47 -68.96
CA THR A 58 -79.75 20.42 -70.22
C THR A 58 -80.57 20.84 -71.44
N VAL A 59 -81.89 20.69 -71.38
CA VAL A 59 -82.82 21.20 -72.39
C VAL A 59 -83.73 22.19 -71.70
N ILE A 60 -83.67 23.44 -72.16
CA ILE A 60 -84.56 24.51 -71.71
C ILE A 60 -85.81 24.43 -72.59
N ASP A 61 -86.96 24.27 -71.94
CA ASP A 61 -88.27 24.32 -72.59
C ASP A 61 -88.79 25.75 -72.48
N ASP A 62 -89.10 26.38 -73.62
CA ASP A 62 -89.61 27.75 -73.67
C ASP A 62 -90.97 27.90 -72.96
N TYR A 63 -91.74 26.82 -72.85
CA TYR A 63 -93.03 26.81 -72.18
C TYR A 63 -92.92 26.47 -70.69
N CYS A 64 -91.94 25.66 -70.26
CA CYS A 64 -91.92 25.05 -68.94
C CYS A 64 -90.72 25.52 -68.11
N THR A 65 -90.91 26.58 -67.31
CA THR A 65 -89.93 27.04 -66.32
C THR A 65 -89.94 26.11 -65.12
N VAL A 66 -88.89 25.30 -64.97
CA VAL A 66 -88.84 24.26 -63.95
C VAL A 66 -88.44 24.84 -62.58
N THR A 67 -89.22 24.51 -61.55
CA THR A 67 -89.00 24.89 -60.15
C THR A 67 -89.15 23.67 -59.24
N THR A 68 -88.50 23.71 -58.08
CA THR A 68 -88.70 22.72 -57.00
C THR A 68 -89.68 23.21 -55.94
N ASP A 69 -90.15 24.44 -56.03
CA ASP A 69 -91.18 24.99 -55.16
C ASP A 69 -92.57 24.60 -55.70
N ASN A 70 -93.26 23.74 -54.95
CA ASN A 70 -94.60 23.29 -55.27
C ASN A 70 -95.62 24.44 -55.35
N ASN A 71 -95.51 25.47 -54.51
CA ASN A 71 -96.45 26.60 -54.52
C ASN A 71 -96.28 27.45 -55.77
N LEU A 72 -95.04 27.63 -56.23
CA LEU A 72 -94.76 28.32 -57.48
C LEU A 72 -95.26 27.50 -58.68
N ALA A 73 -95.01 26.19 -58.71
CA ALA A 73 -95.53 25.31 -59.76
C ALA A 73 -97.07 25.28 -59.80
N LEU A 74 -97.75 25.37 -58.66
CA LEU A 74 -99.22 25.45 -58.55
C LEU A 74 -99.82 26.74 -59.12
N GLN A 75 -99.01 27.76 -59.44
CA GLN A 75 -99.49 28.95 -60.17
C GLN A 75 -99.85 28.61 -61.62
N GLY A 76 -99.33 27.49 -62.16
CA GLY A 76 -99.65 27.00 -63.49
C GLY A 76 -98.98 27.81 -64.60
N GLY A 77 -99.67 27.94 -65.73
CA GLY A 77 -99.15 28.63 -66.92
C GLY A 77 -100.24 29.21 -67.81
N THR A 78 -99.81 30.07 -68.74
CA THR A 78 -100.57 30.60 -69.87
C THR A 78 -100.28 29.78 -71.13
N LEU A 79 -100.90 30.11 -72.27
CA LEU A 79 -100.64 29.45 -73.55
C LEU A 79 -99.18 29.58 -74.05
N SER A 80 -98.39 30.50 -73.51
CA SER A 80 -97.02 30.76 -73.95
C SER A 80 -95.93 30.43 -72.92
N ALA A 81 -96.26 30.29 -71.63
CA ALA A 81 -95.29 29.96 -70.58
C ALA A 81 -95.98 29.52 -69.28
N GLY A 82 -95.35 28.64 -68.51
CA GLY A 82 -95.82 28.15 -67.22
C GLY A 82 -94.73 27.54 -66.35
N TYR A 83 -95.08 27.26 -65.08
CA TYR A 83 -94.18 26.62 -64.12
C TYR A 83 -94.41 25.11 -64.05
N CYS A 84 -93.31 24.36 -64.01
CA CYS A 84 -93.31 22.92 -63.83
C CYS A 84 -92.60 22.53 -62.56
N LEU A 85 -93.11 21.52 -61.86
CA LEU A 85 -92.53 21.01 -60.63
C LEU A 85 -91.53 19.90 -60.92
N PHE A 86 -90.30 20.06 -60.46
CA PHE A 86 -89.31 18.99 -60.37
C PHE A 86 -89.38 18.31 -59.02
N GLU A 87 -89.51 16.98 -59.03
CA GLU A 87 -89.42 16.16 -57.82
C GLU A 87 -88.42 15.02 -58.03
N TRP A 88 -87.65 14.74 -56.99
CA TRP A 88 -86.80 13.56 -56.95
C TRP A 88 -87.61 12.29 -56.69
N ASN A 89 -87.29 11.21 -57.39
CA ASN A 89 -87.84 9.87 -57.18
C ASN A 89 -86.81 8.99 -56.45
N ASN A 90 -87.30 7.98 -55.71
CA ASN A 90 -86.49 6.96 -55.04
C ASN A 90 -85.47 7.52 -54.01
N THR A 91 -85.88 8.56 -53.29
CA THR A 91 -85.06 9.32 -52.34
C THR A 91 -85.41 9.09 -50.88
N ALA A 92 -86.17 8.03 -50.58
CA ALA A 92 -86.52 7.68 -49.20
C ALA A 92 -85.24 7.48 -48.35
N GLY A 93 -85.13 8.25 -47.26
CA GLY A 93 -83.95 8.23 -46.38
C GLY A 93 -82.82 9.21 -46.79
N TYR A 94 -83.00 10.00 -47.85
CA TYR A 94 -82.06 11.03 -48.28
C TYR A 94 -82.62 12.44 -48.01
N SER A 95 -81.71 13.39 -47.81
CA SER A 95 -82.04 14.81 -47.70
C SER A 95 -82.17 15.42 -49.09
N ILE A 96 -83.25 16.14 -49.34
CA ILE A 96 -83.51 16.86 -50.59
C ILE A 96 -83.49 18.35 -50.31
N ASP A 97 -82.71 19.09 -51.09
CA ASP A 97 -82.70 20.55 -51.10
C ASP A 97 -82.77 21.03 -52.55
N GLY A 98 -84.00 21.33 -53.00
CA GLY A 98 -84.30 21.68 -54.38
C GLY A 98 -83.74 20.65 -55.38
N PHE A 99 -82.88 21.10 -56.29
CA PHE A 99 -82.24 20.26 -57.31
C PHE A 99 -81.04 19.45 -56.77
N LYS A 100 -80.94 19.24 -55.45
CA LYS A 100 -79.88 18.46 -54.82
C LYS A 100 -80.47 17.33 -53.96
N VAL A 101 -79.83 16.16 -54.02
CA VAL A 101 -80.11 15.05 -53.12
C VAL A 101 -78.81 14.56 -52.48
N GLU A 102 -78.82 14.43 -51.16
CA GLU A 102 -77.67 14.02 -50.36
C GLU A 102 -78.06 12.94 -49.35
N GLY A 103 -77.19 11.95 -49.14
CA GLY A 103 -77.44 10.92 -48.15
C GLY A 103 -76.40 9.80 -48.14
N VAL A 104 -76.55 8.85 -47.21
CA VAL A 104 -75.73 7.64 -47.17
C VAL A 104 -76.57 6.49 -47.71
N ALA A 105 -76.18 5.95 -48.87
CA ALA A 105 -76.88 4.80 -49.45
C ALA A 105 -76.68 3.56 -48.58
N SER A 106 -77.76 2.89 -48.18
CA SER A 106 -77.71 1.70 -47.30
C SER A 106 -77.27 0.42 -48.01
N ASN A 107 -77.46 0.35 -49.33
CA ASN A 107 -77.19 -0.86 -50.13
C ASN A 107 -76.05 -0.63 -51.12
N SER A 108 -75.12 -1.58 -51.21
CA SER A 108 -74.15 -1.66 -52.31
C SER A 108 -74.79 -2.23 -53.58
N GLY A 109 -74.25 -1.87 -54.74
CA GLY A 109 -74.78 -2.25 -56.05
C GLY A 109 -75.60 -1.13 -56.71
N PRO A 110 -76.41 -1.46 -57.72
CA PRO A 110 -77.20 -0.49 -58.48
C PRO A 110 -78.30 0.10 -57.61
N ASN A 111 -78.27 1.43 -57.43
CA ASN A 111 -79.32 2.20 -56.77
C ASN A 111 -79.95 3.13 -57.81
N SER A 112 -81.27 3.07 -57.95
CA SER A 112 -82.02 3.91 -58.89
C SER A 112 -82.40 5.22 -58.21
N ILE A 113 -81.89 6.35 -58.71
CA ILE A 113 -82.32 7.69 -58.31
C ILE A 113 -82.78 8.41 -59.57
N GLY A 114 -83.97 8.99 -59.52
CA GLY A 114 -84.57 9.62 -60.68
C GLY A 114 -85.21 10.96 -60.36
N TYR A 115 -85.83 11.55 -61.37
CA TYR A 115 -86.69 12.71 -61.21
C TYR A 115 -87.98 12.52 -61.99
N SER A 116 -89.01 13.25 -61.59
CA SER A 116 -90.23 13.43 -62.34
C SER A 116 -90.51 14.93 -62.47
N ILE A 117 -90.87 15.35 -63.68
CA ILE A 117 -91.34 16.70 -63.95
C ILE A 117 -92.85 16.64 -64.07
N TYR A 118 -93.54 17.50 -63.35
CA TYR A 118 -94.98 17.60 -63.37
C TYR A 118 -95.43 19.00 -63.79
N TYR A 119 -96.59 19.06 -64.41
CA TYR A 119 -97.31 20.29 -64.69
C TYR A 119 -98.70 20.19 -64.06
N TYR A 120 -99.24 21.30 -63.55
CA TYR A 120 -100.57 21.35 -62.95
C TYR A 120 -101.59 21.89 -63.96
N SER A 121 -102.51 21.03 -64.39
CA SER A 121 -103.46 21.32 -65.47
C SER A 121 -104.87 21.60 -64.97
N GLY A 122 -105.53 22.60 -65.60
CA GLY A 122 -106.94 22.94 -65.38
C GLY A 122 -107.23 23.62 -64.03
N SER A 123 -108.47 24.05 -63.83
CA SER A 123 -108.91 24.75 -62.60
C SER A 123 -108.80 23.90 -61.34
N ALA A 124 -108.90 22.57 -61.47
CA ALA A 124 -108.70 21.61 -60.39
C ALA A 124 -107.21 21.39 -60.01
N LYS A 125 -106.27 22.03 -60.72
CA LYS A 125 -104.81 21.88 -60.54
C LYS A 125 -104.39 20.40 -60.47
N ALA A 126 -104.85 19.61 -61.44
CA ALA A 126 -104.52 18.20 -61.48
C ALA A 126 -103.03 18.04 -61.86
N LYS A 127 -102.25 17.37 -61.00
CA LYS A 127 -100.83 17.08 -61.24
C LYS A 127 -100.71 16.08 -62.40
N LYS A 128 -100.06 16.47 -63.49
CA LYS A 128 -99.84 15.65 -64.68
C LYS A 128 -98.34 15.47 -64.90
N LEU A 129 -97.94 14.23 -65.18
CA LEU A 129 -96.54 13.89 -65.46
C LEU A 129 -96.17 14.37 -66.87
N VAL A 130 -95.05 15.09 -66.96
CA VAL A 130 -94.45 15.58 -68.21
C VAL A 130 -93.31 14.68 -68.64
N ASP A 131 -92.39 14.40 -67.71
CA ASP A 131 -91.24 13.54 -67.94
C ASP A 131 -90.88 12.79 -66.67
N THR A 132 -90.30 11.60 -66.82
CA THR A 132 -89.73 10.85 -65.70
C THR A 132 -88.49 10.12 -66.19
N LYS A 133 -87.41 10.19 -65.41
CA LYS A 133 -86.15 9.56 -65.77
C LYS A 133 -85.47 9.01 -64.54
N ASN A 134 -85.06 7.75 -64.62
CA ASN A 134 -84.31 7.06 -63.57
C ASN A 134 -82.87 6.87 -64.02
N PHE A 135 -81.94 7.06 -63.09
CA PHE A 135 -80.51 6.89 -63.31
C PHE A 135 -80.01 5.84 -62.32
N ILE A 136 -79.25 4.86 -62.83
CA ILE A 136 -78.68 3.81 -62.02
C ILE A 136 -77.28 4.25 -61.58
N PHE A 137 -77.11 4.43 -60.28
CA PHE A 137 -75.82 4.72 -59.66
C PHE A 137 -75.31 3.47 -58.95
N ASN A 138 -74.12 3.01 -59.32
CA ASN A 138 -73.50 1.85 -58.70
C ASN A 138 -72.69 2.28 -57.47
N PHE A 139 -73.15 1.85 -56.29
CA PHE A 139 -72.44 2.08 -55.04
C PHE A 139 -71.54 0.88 -54.73
N ALA A 140 -70.24 1.11 -54.61
CA ALA A 140 -69.32 0.06 -54.21
C ALA A 140 -69.59 -0.39 -52.76
N ALA A 141 -69.43 -1.68 -52.48
CA ALA A 141 -69.40 -2.17 -51.11
C ALA A 141 -68.16 -1.62 -50.40
N PRO A 142 -68.29 -1.11 -49.16
CA PRO A 142 -67.16 -0.53 -48.45
C PRO A 142 -66.18 -1.62 -48.00
N VAL A 143 -64.87 -1.39 -48.22
CA VAL A 143 -63.81 -2.30 -47.76
C VAL A 143 -63.39 -1.91 -46.35
N LYS A 144 -63.51 -2.82 -45.39
CA LYS A 144 -63.18 -2.60 -43.97
C LYS A 144 -61.78 -1.99 -43.75
N PRO A 145 -61.62 -1.02 -42.85
CA PRO A 145 -60.30 -0.44 -42.56
C PRO A 145 -59.45 -1.39 -41.71
N THR A 146 -58.13 -1.34 -41.87
CA THR A 146 -57.18 -2.14 -41.08
C THR A 146 -56.05 -1.26 -40.55
N VAL A 147 -55.57 -1.57 -39.34
CA VAL A 147 -54.37 -0.93 -38.78
C VAL A 147 -53.14 -1.66 -39.31
N GLN A 148 -52.24 -0.93 -39.96
CA GLN A 148 -50.99 -1.47 -40.50
C GLN A 148 -49.87 -1.43 -39.46
N ARG A 149 -49.65 -0.26 -38.85
CA ARG A 149 -48.60 -0.04 -37.84
C ARG A 149 -48.86 1.24 -37.06
N TYR A 150 -48.18 1.39 -35.93
CA TYR A 150 -48.20 2.63 -35.16
C TYR A 150 -46.79 3.18 -34.89
N SER A 151 -46.71 4.43 -34.48
CA SER A 151 -45.51 5.02 -33.91
C SER A 151 -45.90 5.85 -32.71
N VAL A 152 -45.05 5.86 -31.69
CA VAL A 152 -45.29 6.60 -30.45
C VAL A 152 -44.32 7.76 -30.36
N LYS A 153 -44.78 8.89 -29.81
CA LYS A 153 -43.94 10.04 -29.51
C LYS A 153 -43.47 9.96 -28.06
N LEU A 154 -42.18 9.76 -27.89
CA LEU A 154 -41.48 9.70 -26.59
C LEU A 154 -40.54 10.90 -26.51
N GLY A 155 -40.83 11.82 -25.59
CA GLY A 155 -40.20 13.15 -25.57
C GLY A 155 -40.44 13.87 -26.91
N ASN A 156 -39.36 14.28 -27.56
CA ASN A 156 -39.41 14.99 -28.85
C ASN A 156 -39.30 14.08 -30.08
N SER A 157 -39.20 12.76 -29.90
CA SER A 157 -38.90 11.82 -30.99
C SER A 157 -40.05 10.84 -31.25
N TRP A 158 -40.30 10.56 -32.53
CA TRP A 158 -41.19 9.47 -32.96
C TRP A 158 -40.42 8.14 -33.03
N LYS A 159 -41.01 7.07 -32.51
CA LYS A 159 -40.44 5.72 -32.48
C LYS A 159 -41.42 4.70 -33.08
N SER A 160 -40.94 3.86 -33.99
CA SER A 160 -41.73 2.82 -34.68
C SER A 160 -41.94 1.55 -33.85
N VAL A 161 -42.91 0.73 -34.25
CA VAL A 161 -43.18 -0.62 -33.69
C VAL A 161 -41.88 -1.45 -33.62
N GLY A 162 -41.68 -2.15 -32.50
CA GLY A 162 -40.51 -3.00 -32.25
C GLY A 162 -39.24 -2.28 -31.77
N SER A 163 -39.17 -0.94 -31.85
CA SER A 163 -38.00 -0.14 -31.46
C SER A 163 -38.33 1.02 -30.50
N HIS A 164 -39.41 0.89 -29.72
CA HIS A 164 -40.01 1.99 -28.94
C HIS A 164 -39.92 1.79 -27.43
N THR A 165 -39.08 0.87 -26.93
CA THR A 165 -38.78 0.80 -25.50
C THR A 165 -38.21 2.12 -25.05
N ASN A 166 -38.87 2.76 -24.08
CA ASN A 166 -38.34 3.97 -23.49
C ASN A 166 -37.21 3.64 -22.53
N TYR A 167 -36.02 4.14 -22.83
CA TYR A 167 -34.84 3.97 -21.98
C TYR A 167 -34.51 5.22 -21.16
N ASN A 168 -35.18 6.35 -21.43
CA ASN A 168 -34.95 7.61 -20.72
C ASN A 168 -36.19 8.02 -19.93
N PRO A 169 -36.14 8.06 -18.58
CA PRO A 169 -37.30 8.38 -17.74
C PRO A 169 -37.81 9.82 -17.91
N ALA A 170 -37.02 10.72 -18.51
CA ALA A 170 -37.46 12.08 -18.84
C ALA A 170 -38.32 12.13 -20.13
N ASN A 171 -38.22 11.13 -21.01
CA ASN A 171 -39.02 11.07 -22.22
C ASN A 171 -40.44 10.59 -21.90
N LYS A 172 -41.39 11.53 -21.89
CA LYS A 172 -42.81 11.23 -21.66
C LYS A 172 -43.52 10.80 -22.94
N PHE A 173 -44.56 9.99 -22.80
CA PHE A 173 -45.41 9.55 -23.91
C PHE A 173 -46.51 10.59 -24.17
N SER A 174 -46.56 11.16 -25.38
CA SER A 174 -47.42 12.33 -25.67
C SER A 174 -48.25 12.26 -26.95
N ALA A 175 -47.93 11.35 -27.87
CA ALA A 175 -48.72 11.16 -29.07
C ALA A 175 -48.58 9.75 -29.66
N VAL A 176 -49.57 9.35 -30.45
CA VAL A 176 -49.56 8.12 -31.26
C VAL A 176 -49.90 8.46 -32.69
N ARG A 177 -49.08 8.01 -33.64
CA ARG A 177 -49.38 8.01 -35.07
C ARG A 177 -49.87 6.63 -35.45
N VAL A 178 -51.10 6.53 -35.93
CA VAL A 178 -51.67 5.26 -36.40
C VAL A 178 -51.68 5.28 -37.91
N ASN A 179 -51.10 4.25 -38.53
CA ASN A 179 -51.11 4.05 -39.97
C ASN A 179 -52.14 2.97 -40.32
N VAL A 180 -52.97 3.27 -41.30
CA VAL A 180 -54.07 2.43 -41.77
C VAL A 180 -54.00 2.30 -43.28
N ASP A 181 -54.70 1.32 -43.85
CA ASP A 181 -54.87 1.27 -45.29
C ASP A 181 -55.58 2.52 -45.81
N ALA A 182 -55.16 3.00 -47.00
CA ALA A 182 -55.93 4.01 -47.69
C ALA A 182 -57.32 3.48 -48.04
N ARG A 183 -58.34 4.31 -47.79
CA ARG A 183 -59.74 4.04 -48.13
C ARG A 183 -60.35 5.25 -48.81
N ASN A 184 -61.32 5.01 -49.68
CA ASN A 184 -62.03 6.06 -50.43
C ASN A 184 -63.17 6.71 -49.60
N TYR A 185 -63.09 6.63 -48.29
CA TYR A 185 -63.97 7.23 -47.30
C TYR A 185 -63.15 7.59 -46.06
N SER A 186 -63.64 8.53 -45.25
CA SER A 186 -62.95 8.95 -44.03
C SER A 186 -63.02 7.87 -42.95
N GLN A 187 -61.88 7.62 -42.31
CA GLN A 187 -61.73 6.60 -41.26
C GLN A 187 -61.54 7.30 -39.91
N LYS A 188 -62.14 6.77 -38.84
CA LYS A 188 -61.95 7.22 -37.46
C LYS A 188 -61.11 6.20 -36.72
N VAL A 189 -59.95 6.64 -36.24
CA VAL A 189 -59.09 5.87 -35.33
C VAL A 189 -59.41 6.30 -33.91
N SER A 190 -59.60 5.35 -33.00
CA SER A 190 -59.90 5.61 -31.59
C SER A 190 -59.02 4.76 -30.68
N ILE A 191 -58.47 5.38 -29.65
CA ILE A 191 -57.73 4.70 -28.58
C ILE A 191 -58.36 5.13 -27.26
N PRO A 192 -59.05 4.22 -26.53
CA PRO A 192 -59.62 4.54 -25.23
C PRO A 192 -58.58 5.15 -24.31
N SER A 193 -58.96 6.24 -23.61
CA SER A 193 -58.12 7.03 -22.71
C SER A 193 -57.03 7.90 -23.35
N LEU A 194 -56.74 7.78 -24.65
CA LEU A 194 -55.78 8.65 -25.35
C LEU A 194 -56.44 9.61 -26.35
N GLY A 195 -57.60 9.24 -26.91
CA GLY A 195 -58.38 10.09 -27.81
C GLY A 195 -58.65 9.43 -29.17
N SER A 196 -58.98 10.25 -30.16
CA SER A 196 -59.30 9.78 -31.52
C SER A 196 -58.83 10.77 -32.58
N CYS A 197 -58.55 10.27 -33.79
CA CYS A 197 -58.23 11.09 -34.95
C CYS A 197 -58.97 10.61 -36.20
N THR A 198 -59.10 11.48 -37.20
CA THR A 198 -59.72 11.15 -38.49
C THR A 198 -58.65 11.05 -39.56
N VAL A 199 -58.62 9.93 -40.28
CA VAL A 199 -57.87 9.75 -41.52
C VAL A 199 -58.81 10.12 -42.66
N VAL A 200 -58.55 11.23 -43.32
CA VAL A 200 -59.36 11.67 -44.47
C VAL A 200 -59.27 10.67 -45.61
N SER A 201 -60.28 10.63 -46.47
CA SER A 201 -60.31 9.78 -47.67
C SER A 201 -59.00 9.87 -48.46
N GLY A 202 -58.41 8.71 -48.80
CA GLY A 202 -57.14 8.59 -49.53
C GLY A 202 -55.87 8.70 -48.67
N ALA A 203 -55.95 9.23 -47.45
CA ALA A 203 -54.81 9.28 -46.54
C ALA A 203 -54.57 7.94 -45.82
N THR A 204 -53.36 7.75 -45.29
CA THR A 204 -52.91 6.49 -44.67
C THR A 204 -52.56 6.62 -43.19
N SER A 205 -52.68 7.80 -42.59
CA SER A 205 -52.31 7.99 -41.18
C SER A 205 -53.00 9.17 -40.53
N CYS A 206 -53.13 9.12 -39.21
CA CYS A 206 -53.43 10.29 -38.38
C CYS A 206 -52.71 10.23 -37.04
N ASP A 207 -52.54 11.40 -36.42
CA ASP A 207 -51.88 11.56 -35.12
C ASP A 207 -52.91 11.87 -34.04
N ILE A 208 -52.79 11.18 -32.89
CA ILE A 208 -53.54 11.45 -31.67
C ILE A 208 -52.55 12.04 -30.67
N SER A 209 -52.70 13.31 -30.34
CA SER A 209 -51.92 14.00 -29.31
C SER A 209 -52.73 14.08 -28.01
N PHE A 210 -52.07 13.88 -26.87
CA PHE A 210 -52.70 13.88 -25.55
C PHE A 210 -51.73 14.43 -24.50
N SER A 211 -52.24 14.66 -23.27
CA SER A 211 -51.42 15.11 -22.14
C SER A 211 -50.30 14.13 -21.85
N GLU A 212 -49.08 14.65 -21.60
CA GLU A 212 -47.90 13.82 -21.42
C GLU A 212 -48.05 12.80 -20.28
N ILE A 213 -47.84 11.53 -20.60
CA ILE A 213 -47.88 10.42 -19.65
C ILE A 213 -46.44 10.05 -19.25
N LYS A 214 -46.16 10.07 -17.94
CA LYS A 214 -44.90 9.54 -17.40
C LYS A 214 -44.92 8.01 -17.46
N LEU A 215 -43.95 7.41 -18.13
CA LEU A 215 -43.77 5.97 -18.19
C LEU A 215 -42.84 5.52 -17.07
N GLY A 216 -43.30 4.70 -16.15
CA GLY A 216 -42.48 4.09 -15.09
C GLY A 216 -41.72 5.06 -14.18
N ASP A 217 -40.76 4.53 -13.43
CA ASP A 217 -39.85 5.30 -12.58
C ASP A 217 -38.49 4.60 -12.41
N ALA A 218 -37.38 5.34 -12.54
CA ALA A 218 -36.03 4.77 -12.47
C ALA A 218 -35.65 4.23 -11.07
N ILE A 219 -36.43 4.52 -10.03
CA ILE A 219 -36.20 4.07 -8.65
C ILE A 219 -37.05 2.84 -8.33
N SER A 220 -38.38 2.93 -8.48
CA SER A 220 -39.32 1.89 -8.00
C SER A 220 -39.97 1.05 -9.11
N ASN A 221 -40.10 1.58 -10.33
CA ASN A 221 -40.80 0.92 -11.44
C ASN A 221 -39.93 0.92 -12.71
N LYS A 222 -38.81 0.20 -12.61
CA LYS A 222 -37.72 0.29 -13.58
C LYS A 222 -38.03 -0.40 -14.90
N VAL A 223 -38.89 -1.41 -14.91
CA VAL A 223 -39.26 -2.17 -16.12
C VAL A 223 -40.76 -2.37 -16.12
N GLY A 224 -41.39 -2.13 -17.27
CA GLY A 224 -42.83 -2.36 -17.42
C GLY A 224 -43.32 -1.98 -18.81
N SER A 225 -44.64 -2.02 -19.00
CA SER A 225 -45.28 -1.56 -20.22
C SER A 225 -46.70 -1.04 -19.96
N LEU A 226 -47.15 -0.10 -20.79
CA LEU A 226 -48.56 0.26 -20.91
C LEU A 226 -49.12 -0.43 -22.16
N SER A 227 -50.38 -0.85 -22.09
CA SER A 227 -51.08 -1.49 -23.21
C SER A 227 -52.42 -0.81 -23.45
N TYR A 228 -52.68 -0.47 -24.71
CA TYR A 228 -53.91 0.16 -25.18
C TYR A 228 -54.50 -0.64 -26.34
N GLN A 229 -55.80 -0.47 -26.57
CA GLN A 229 -56.49 -1.05 -27.72
C GLN A 229 -56.79 0.04 -28.75
N VAL A 230 -56.25 -0.10 -29.95
CA VAL A 230 -56.53 0.79 -31.08
C VAL A 230 -57.69 0.19 -31.87
N SER A 231 -58.73 0.98 -32.13
CA SER A 231 -59.80 0.63 -33.07
C SER A 231 -59.82 1.58 -34.26
N VAL A 232 -60.17 1.06 -35.44
CA VAL A 232 -60.37 1.86 -36.65
C VAL A 232 -61.69 1.49 -37.31
N ASP A 233 -62.50 2.48 -37.66
CA ASP A 233 -63.77 2.30 -38.37
C ASP A 233 -63.94 3.42 -39.43
N SER A 234 -64.99 3.36 -40.22
CA SER A 234 -65.58 4.52 -40.90
C SER A 234 -65.92 5.64 -39.91
N SER A 235 -65.95 6.90 -40.39
CA SER A 235 -66.29 8.05 -39.53
C SER A 235 -67.68 7.95 -38.88
N ASN A 236 -68.62 7.20 -39.49
CA ASN A 236 -69.95 6.95 -38.95
C ASN A 236 -70.09 5.59 -38.21
N SER A 237 -68.98 4.90 -37.92
CA SER A 237 -68.93 3.68 -37.11
C SER A 237 -69.75 2.49 -37.64
N TYR A 238 -69.79 2.30 -38.97
CA TYR A 238 -70.58 1.27 -39.64
C TYR A 238 -70.32 -0.17 -39.17
N TRP A 239 -69.06 -0.58 -38.95
CA TRP A 239 -68.73 -1.97 -38.59
C TRP A 239 -68.71 -2.23 -37.08
N GLY A 240 -68.68 -1.18 -36.26
CA GLY A 240 -68.57 -1.25 -34.81
C GLY A 240 -67.15 -1.54 -34.32
N VAL A 241 -66.82 -0.95 -33.16
CA VAL A 241 -65.47 -0.96 -32.56
C VAL A 241 -64.96 -2.34 -32.09
N SER A 242 -65.80 -3.38 -32.06
CA SER A 242 -65.41 -4.74 -31.67
C SER A 242 -64.57 -5.45 -32.74
N ASN A 243 -64.68 -5.04 -34.00
CA ASN A 243 -64.25 -5.83 -35.15
C ASN A 243 -62.87 -5.43 -35.71
N THR A 244 -62.20 -4.40 -35.18
CA THR A 244 -60.96 -3.81 -35.74
C THR A 244 -59.94 -3.43 -34.65
N LYS A 245 -59.76 -4.30 -33.66
CA LYS A 245 -58.88 -4.04 -32.52
C LYS A 245 -57.43 -4.44 -32.81
N HIS A 246 -56.49 -3.59 -32.43
CA HIS A 246 -55.05 -3.86 -32.45
C HIS A 246 -54.42 -3.45 -31.12
N ALA A 247 -53.52 -4.26 -30.56
CA ALA A 247 -52.80 -3.92 -29.34
C ALA A 247 -51.68 -2.90 -29.61
N LEU A 248 -51.66 -1.81 -28.85
CA LEU A 248 -50.57 -0.84 -28.78
C LEU A 248 -49.86 -1.04 -27.45
N THR A 249 -48.60 -1.44 -27.46
CA THR A 249 -47.77 -1.54 -26.25
C THR A 249 -46.74 -0.42 -26.22
N VAL A 250 -46.40 0.04 -25.02
CA VAL A 250 -45.37 1.07 -24.78
C VAL A 250 -44.50 0.61 -23.61
N PRO A 251 -43.42 -0.15 -23.84
CA PRO A 251 -42.53 -0.64 -22.80
C PRO A 251 -41.49 0.41 -22.38
N TRP A 252 -40.97 0.27 -21.16
CA TRP A 252 -39.81 1.01 -20.68
C TRP A 252 -38.84 0.11 -19.92
N ASN A 253 -37.56 0.50 -19.93
CA ASN A 253 -36.52 -0.12 -19.12
C ASN A 253 -35.51 0.95 -18.66
N TYR A 254 -35.49 1.20 -17.35
CA TYR A 254 -34.62 2.17 -16.67
C TYR A 254 -33.67 1.49 -15.68
N GLN A 255 -33.37 0.20 -15.89
CA GLN A 255 -32.41 -0.48 -15.04
C GLN A 255 -31.02 0.18 -15.19
N PRO A 256 -30.31 0.44 -14.08
CA PRO A 256 -28.98 1.03 -14.12
C PRO A 256 -27.98 0.05 -14.75
N THR A 257 -26.90 0.59 -15.26
CA THR A 257 -25.80 -0.19 -15.81
C THR A 257 -25.20 -1.07 -14.73
N LYS A 258 -25.02 -2.36 -15.04
CA LYS A 258 -24.43 -3.30 -14.09
C LYS A 258 -22.92 -3.07 -14.07
N ILE A 259 -22.43 -2.44 -13.01
CA ILE A 259 -21.00 -2.38 -12.72
C ILE A 259 -20.63 -3.72 -12.08
N ASP A 260 -19.72 -4.47 -12.70
CA ASP A 260 -19.47 -5.87 -12.34
C ASP A 260 -18.24 -6.01 -11.45
N LEU A 261 -17.07 -5.59 -11.95
CA LEU A 261 -15.82 -5.65 -11.20
C LEU A 261 -14.90 -4.49 -11.56
N PHE A 262 -14.02 -4.15 -10.62
CA PHE A 262 -12.91 -3.23 -10.81
C PHE A 262 -11.65 -3.88 -10.27
N GLU A 263 -10.71 -4.22 -11.15
CA GLU A 263 -9.46 -4.88 -10.78
C GLU A 263 -8.28 -3.96 -11.05
N VAL A 264 -7.36 -3.89 -10.10
CA VAL A 264 -6.14 -3.09 -10.19
C VAL A 264 -4.92 -4.01 -10.18
N ASN A 265 -3.98 -3.74 -11.09
CA ASN A 265 -2.67 -4.34 -11.08
C ASN A 265 -1.59 -3.26 -11.01
N SER A 266 -0.84 -3.25 -9.91
CA SER A 266 0.25 -2.32 -9.66
C SER A 266 1.33 -3.03 -8.85
N MET A 267 2.47 -3.25 -9.49
CA MET A 267 3.65 -3.87 -8.94
C MET A 267 4.89 -3.10 -9.39
N PRO A 268 6.00 -3.19 -8.64
CA PRO A 268 7.25 -2.63 -9.10
C PRO A 268 7.70 -3.25 -10.42
N ALA A 269 8.29 -2.47 -11.32
CA ALA A 269 8.57 -2.88 -12.69
C ALA A 269 9.37 -4.19 -12.78
N SER A 270 10.36 -4.38 -11.90
CA SER A 270 11.19 -5.60 -11.84
C SER A 270 10.47 -6.84 -11.28
N TYR A 271 9.27 -6.65 -10.73
CA TYR A 271 8.41 -7.69 -10.16
C TYR A 271 7.06 -7.78 -10.88
N ALA A 272 6.89 -7.07 -11.99
CA ALA A 272 5.63 -6.95 -12.70
C ALA A 272 5.08 -8.34 -13.07
N THR A 273 3.86 -8.63 -12.62
CA THR A 273 3.09 -9.78 -13.07
C THR A 273 1.87 -9.30 -13.84
N THR A 274 1.28 -10.19 -14.65
CA THR A 274 0.01 -9.90 -15.31
C THR A 274 -1.10 -10.60 -14.54
N LYS A 275 -2.14 -9.86 -14.17
CA LYS A 275 -3.35 -10.42 -13.57
C LYS A 275 -4.36 -10.75 -14.66
N THR A 276 -5.17 -11.78 -14.44
CA THR A 276 -6.30 -12.13 -15.31
C THR A 276 -7.62 -11.91 -14.60
N ILE A 277 -8.59 -11.34 -15.31
CA ILE A 277 -9.99 -11.28 -14.89
C ILE A 277 -10.87 -11.98 -15.91
N ASN A 278 -11.96 -12.60 -15.46
CA ASN A 278 -12.94 -13.24 -16.33
C ASN A 278 -14.11 -12.28 -16.59
N VAL A 279 -14.36 -11.97 -17.86
CA VAL A 279 -15.47 -11.15 -18.33
C VAL A 279 -16.40 -12.01 -19.15
N ASN A 280 -17.56 -12.36 -18.61
CA ASN A 280 -18.55 -13.25 -19.24
C ASN A 280 -17.89 -14.49 -19.87
N SER A 281 -17.13 -15.27 -19.09
CA SER A 281 -16.42 -16.48 -19.55
C SER A 281 -15.23 -16.27 -20.51
N LYS A 282 -14.84 -15.03 -20.82
CA LYS A 282 -13.59 -14.71 -21.53
C LYS A 282 -12.57 -14.14 -20.56
N SER A 283 -11.40 -14.77 -20.46
CA SER A 283 -10.29 -14.24 -19.66
C SER A 283 -9.61 -13.09 -20.41
N ILE A 284 -9.36 -11.98 -19.70
CA ILE A 284 -8.60 -10.85 -20.21
C ILE A 284 -7.52 -10.44 -19.22
N GLN A 285 -6.44 -9.89 -19.75
CA GLN A 285 -5.29 -9.45 -18.97
C GLN A 285 -5.48 -8.03 -18.41
N VAL A 286 -5.01 -7.82 -17.19
CA VAL A 286 -4.80 -6.53 -16.53
C VAL A 286 -3.29 -6.34 -16.43
N SER A 287 -2.74 -5.56 -17.36
CA SER A 287 -1.30 -5.25 -17.41
C SER A 287 -0.85 -4.50 -16.17
N ASN A 288 0.45 -4.58 -15.84
CA ASN A 288 0.99 -3.84 -14.71
C ASN A 288 0.79 -2.32 -14.86
N ASN A 289 0.57 -1.63 -13.74
CA ASN A 289 0.23 -0.20 -13.66
C ASN A 289 -1.04 0.19 -14.42
N THR A 290 -2.02 -0.72 -14.51
CA THR A 290 -3.33 -0.44 -15.07
C THR A 290 -4.45 -0.95 -14.17
N ALA A 291 -5.65 -0.41 -14.36
CA ALA A 291 -6.87 -0.94 -13.77
C ALA A 291 -7.92 -1.20 -14.86
N LYS A 292 -8.79 -2.19 -14.65
CA LYS A 292 -9.89 -2.51 -15.56
C LYS A 292 -11.22 -2.49 -14.83
N LEU A 293 -12.16 -1.70 -15.34
CA LEU A 293 -13.55 -1.66 -14.91
C LEU A 293 -14.42 -2.37 -15.95
N VAL A 294 -15.28 -3.28 -15.50
CA VAL A 294 -16.18 -4.04 -16.35
C VAL A 294 -17.61 -3.58 -16.14
N LEU A 295 -18.25 -3.16 -17.23
CA LEU A 295 -19.66 -2.81 -17.28
C LEU A 295 -20.43 -3.83 -18.10
N ASN A 296 -21.52 -4.35 -17.54
CA ASN A 296 -22.46 -5.25 -18.18
C ASN A 296 -23.78 -4.55 -18.48
N LYS A 297 -24.47 -5.05 -19.51
CA LYS A 297 -25.82 -4.60 -19.84
C LYS A 297 -26.76 -4.80 -18.64
N PRO A 298 -27.70 -3.87 -18.41
CA PRO A 298 -28.76 -4.06 -17.41
C PRO A 298 -29.66 -5.28 -17.69
N SER A 299 -29.92 -5.57 -18.97
CA SER A 299 -30.64 -6.77 -19.43
C SER A 299 -30.18 -7.20 -20.83
N SER A 300 -30.41 -8.47 -21.18
CA SER A 300 -30.05 -9.05 -22.49
C SER A 300 -30.84 -8.45 -23.66
N GLU A 301 -32.03 -7.93 -23.41
CA GLU A 301 -32.94 -7.35 -24.41
C GLU A 301 -32.52 -5.94 -24.88
N ILE A 302 -31.54 -5.32 -24.21
CA ILE A 302 -31.07 -3.99 -24.58
C ILE A 302 -30.23 -4.06 -25.87
N VAL A 303 -30.71 -3.37 -26.90
CA VAL A 303 -30.01 -3.14 -28.17
C VAL A 303 -29.26 -1.80 -28.11
N GLY A 304 -28.02 -1.79 -28.60
CA GLY A 304 -27.14 -0.60 -28.62
C GLY A 304 -26.20 -0.47 -27.42
N ASP A 305 -25.49 0.67 -27.35
CA ASP A 305 -24.43 0.97 -26.37
C ASP A 305 -24.75 2.15 -25.44
N TRP A 306 -25.96 2.74 -25.55
CA TRP A 306 -26.40 3.90 -24.76
C TRP A 306 -26.33 3.71 -23.23
N TRP A 307 -26.31 2.47 -22.76
CA TRP A 307 -26.21 2.12 -21.34
C TRP A 307 -24.78 2.32 -20.82
N ALA A 308 -23.76 2.32 -21.68
CA ALA A 308 -22.37 2.48 -21.29
C ALA A 308 -21.83 3.84 -21.75
N PRO A 309 -21.26 4.66 -20.86
CA PRO A 309 -20.75 5.98 -21.24
C PRO A 309 -19.49 5.86 -22.14
N SER A 310 -19.22 6.87 -22.96
CA SER A 310 -18.01 6.90 -23.80
C SER A 310 -16.73 7.14 -22.98
N GLU A 311 -16.88 7.77 -21.82
CA GLU A 311 -15.80 8.10 -20.89
C GLU A 311 -16.23 7.75 -19.46
N LEU A 312 -15.29 7.24 -18.65
CA LEU A 312 -15.51 6.98 -17.23
C LEU A 312 -14.45 7.63 -16.36
N ASN A 313 -14.92 8.13 -15.22
CA ASN A 313 -14.07 8.65 -14.15
C ASN A 313 -14.14 7.70 -12.96
N VAL A 314 -12.96 7.37 -12.42
CA VAL A 314 -12.81 6.63 -11.16
C VAL A 314 -12.15 7.56 -10.16
N LYS A 315 -12.81 7.79 -9.02
CA LYS A 315 -12.26 8.60 -7.93
C LYS A 315 -11.63 7.70 -6.88
N PHE A 316 -10.32 7.81 -6.70
CA PHE A 316 -9.55 7.17 -5.66
C PHE A 316 -9.53 8.05 -4.41
N SER A 317 -9.93 7.46 -3.29
CA SER A 317 -9.90 8.08 -1.97
C SER A 317 -8.94 7.30 -1.10
N ARG A 318 -7.91 7.97 -0.56
CA ARG A 318 -6.86 7.28 0.21
C ARG A 318 -7.41 6.85 1.57
N ASN A 319 -7.16 5.60 1.93
CA ASN A 319 -7.45 5.06 3.25
C ASN A 319 -6.36 5.51 4.22
N SER A 320 -6.73 5.75 5.47
CA SER A 320 -5.79 6.11 6.55
C SER A 320 -5.05 4.90 7.13
N GLN A 321 -5.41 3.69 6.72
CA GLN A 321 -4.89 2.42 7.26
C GLN A 321 -4.37 1.50 6.14
N PRO A 322 -3.21 0.83 6.35
CA PRO A 322 -2.24 1.06 7.42
C PRO A 322 -1.65 2.48 7.40
N SER A 323 -1.25 2.95 8.58
CA SER A 323 -0.65 4.26 8.75
C SER A 323 0.70 4.35 8.04
N ILE A 324 1.07 5.55 7.60
CA ILE A 324 2.43 5.81 7.14
C ILE A 324 3.36 5.76 8.35
N SER A 325 4.36 4.89 8.31
CA SER A 325 5.38 4.79 9.35
C SER A 325 6.36 5.96 9.26
N SER A 326 6.83 6.45 10.42
CA SER A 326 7.88 7.48 10.49
C SER A 326 9.26 6.95 10.07
N GLY A 327 9.45 5.63 10.04
CA GLY A 327 10.71 4.98 9.75
C GLY A 327 10.91 3.67 10.51
N ILE A 328 12.11 3.12 10.42
CA ILE A 328 12.55 1.98 11.23
C ILE A 328 13.76 2.40 12.05
N THR A 329 13.65 2.29 13.36
CA THR A 329 14.77 2.45 14.30
C THR A 329 15.09 1.12 14.99
N TYR A 330 16.36 0.80 15.16
CA TYR A 330 16.77 -0.39 15.92
C TYR A 330 18.05 -0.12 16.68
N SER A 331 18.09 -0.54 17.95
CA SER A 331 19.20 -0.23 18.87
C SER A 331 19.59 1.25 18.83
N GLY A 332 18.59 2.15 18.87
CA GLY A 332 18.78 3.60 18.82
C GLY A 332 19.34 4.17 17.50
N ASN A 333 19.57 3.35 16.48
CA ASN A 333 19.96 3.78 15.14
C ASN A 333 18.74 3.94 14.24
N VAL A 334 18.70 5.00 13.44
CA VAL A 334 17.70 5.19 12.38
C VAL A 334 18.15 4.43 11.13
N LEU A 335 17.44 3.37 10.77
CA LEU A 335 17.75 2.55 9.59
C LEU A 335 17.05 3.09 8.35
N TYR A 336 15.79 3.50 8.50
CA TYR A 336 15.00 4.13 7.45
C TYR A 336 14.18 5.29 8.02
N THR A 337 13.95 6.29 7.18
CA THR A 337 13.01 7.39 7.44
C THR A 337 11.84 7.30 6.46
N LYS A 338 10.70 7.86 6.87
CA LYS A 338 9.51 8.03 6.03
C LYS A 338 9.87 8.58 4.64
N ASP A 339 9.26 8.01 3.61
CA ASP A 339 9.26 8.63 2.28
C ASP A 339 8.34 9.87 2.27
N GLY A 340 8.95 11.04 2.11
CA GLY A 340 8.25 12.33 2.06
C GLY A 340 7.43 12.53 0.79
N SER A 341 7.67 11.73 -0.27
CA SER A 341 6.91 11.81 -1.53
C SER A 341 5.51 11.19 -1.43
N LEU A 342 5.22 10.42 -0.37
CA LEU A 342 3.89 9.93 -0.04
C LEU A 342 3.01 11.08 0.49
N VAL A 343 2.69 12.02 -0.39
CA VAL A 343 1.83 13.18 -0.12
C VAL A 343 0.39 12.85 -0.54
N THR A 344 -0.55 13.17 0.33
CA THR A 344 -1.96 12.77 0.21
C THR A 344 -2.73 13.68 -0.75
N ALA A 345 -3.33 13.11 -1.80
CA ALA A 345 -4.55 13.65 -2.37
C ALA A 345 -5.46 12.53 -2.88
N ASN A 346 -6.77 12.75 -2.75
CA ASN A 346 -7.74 12.01 -3.54
C ASN A 346 -7.48 12.33 -5.01
N LYS A 347 -7.55 11.32 -5.87
CA LYS A 347 -7.21 11.47 -7.29
C LYS A 347 -8.33 10.88 -8.14
N THR A 348 -8.68 11.58 -9.21
CA THR A 348 -9.60 11.06 -10.21
C THR A 348 -8.78 10.70 -11.44
N ILE A 349 -9.01 9.51 -11.97
CA ILE A 349 -8.45 9.07 -13.26
C ILE A 349 -9.59 8.80 -14.24
N THR A 350 -9.31 9.07 -15.50
CA THR A 350 -10.28 9.00 -16.59
C THR A 350 -9.87 7.94 -17.59
N SER A 351 -10.83 7.20 -18.13
CA SER A 351 -10.62 6.32 -19.26
C SER A 351 -11.60 6.62 -20.38
N THR A 352 -11.04 6.83 -21.57
CA THR A 352 -11.75 6.86 -22.86
C THR A 352 -11.53 5.57 -23.66
N LYS A 353 -10.73 4.63 -23.13
CA LYS A 353 -10.39 3.35 -23.78
C LYS A 353 -11.45 2.31 -23.44
N ARG A 354 -12.52 2.27 -24.24
CA ARG A 354 -13.64 1.32 -24.13
C ARG A 354 -13.50 0.19 -25.15
N GLU A 355 -13.49 -1.05 -24.68
CA GLU A 355 -13.42 -2.26 -25.52
C GLU A 355 -14.61 -3.18 -25.27
N SER A 356 -15.20 -3.75 -26.33
CA SER A 356 -16.26 -4.76 -26.20
C SER A 356 -15.67 -6.15 -26.01
N VAL A 357 -16.07 -6.83 -24.92
CA VAL A 357 -15.58 -8.17 -24.57
C VAL A 357 -16.77 -9.04 -24.19
N ASN A 358 -17.13 -9.97 -25.06
CA ASN A 358 -18.26 -10.91 -24.89
C ASN A 358 -19.55 -10.26 -24.33
N GLY A 359 -19.99 -9.18 -24.98
CA GLY A 359 -21.21 -8.45 -24.62
C GLY A 359 -21.08 -7.45 -23.47
N ALA A 360 -19.94 -7.41 -22.77
CA ALA A 360 -19.60 -6.38 -21.77
C ALA A 360 -18.74 -5.27 -22.40
N TYR A 361 -18.61 -4.15 -21.69
CA TYR A 361 -17.63 -3.11 -21.97
C TYR A 361 -16.57 -3.05 -20.88
N VAL A 362 -15.30 -3.00 -21.30
CA VAL A 362 -14.15 -2.94 -20.41
C VAL A 362 -13.43 -1.61 -20.62
N TYR A 363 -13.18 -0.90 -19.52
CA TYR A 363 -12.48 0.38 -19.51
C TYR A 363 -11.12 0.20 -18.86
N THR A 364 -10.07 0.60 -19.56
CA THR A 364 -8.69 0.50 -19.07
C THR A 364 -8.19 1.85 -18.58
N PHE A 365 -7.75 1.91 -17.33
CA PHE A 365 -7.23 3.12 -16.69
C PHE A 365 -5.73 3.02 -16.50
N ASP A 366 -5.03 4.14 -16.70
CA ASP A 366 -3.63 4.30 -16.40
C ASP A 366 -3.46 4.66 -14.91
N MET A 367 -2.67 3.86 -14.18
CA MET A 367 -2.43 4.03 -12.75
C MET A 367 -1.14 4.78 -12.43
N THR A 368 -0.39 5.26 -13.43
CA THR A 368 0.89 5.98 -13.24
C THR A 368 0.76 7.17 -12.29
N GLN A 369 -0.34 7.92 -12.39
CA GLN A 369 -0.63 9.10 -11.57
C GLN A 369 -1.17 8.80 -10.16
N ILE A 370 -1.44 7.54 -9.82
CA ILE A 370 -1.90 7.14 -8.48
C ILE A 370 -0.69 6.67 -7.68
N GLU A 371 -0.32 7.40 -6.64
CA GLU A 371 0.80 7.03 -5.77
C GLU A 371 0.58 5.74 -4.99
N ASP A 372 1.66 5.21 -4.42
CA ASP A 372 1.59 4.02 -3.58
C ASP A 372 0.75 4.30 -2.32
N GLY A 373 -0.15 3.37 -2.01
CA GLY A 373 -1.07 3.52 -0.89
C GLY A 373 -2.21 2.52 -0.88
N TYR A 374 -3.10 2.73 0.08
CA TYR A 374 -4.35 1.99 0.23
C TYR A 374 -5.49 2.92 -0.12
N TYR A 375 -6.44 2.44 -0.91
CA TYR A 375 -7.50 3.26 -1.47
C TYR A 375 -8.85 2.54 -1.43
N GLY A 376 -9.91 3.34 -1.30
CA GLY A 376 -11.20 3.03 -1.90
C GLY A 376 -11.31 3.71 -3.26
N ALA A 377 -11.99 3.10 -4.21
CA ALA A 377 -12.35 3.71 -5.49
C ALA A 377 -13.86 3.85 -5.60
N SER A 378 -14.35 4.96 -6.11
CA SER A 378 -15.75 5.15 -6.44
C SER A 378 -15.93 5.45 -7.92
N VAL A 379 -16.93 4.80 -8.51
CA VAL A 379 -17.39 5.05 -9.87
C VAL A 379 -18.79 5.60 -9.76
N ALA A 380 -19.04 6.73 -10.40
CA ALA A 380 -20.37 7.31 -10.52
C ALA A 380 -20.50 7.97 -11.89
N PHE A 381 -21.52 7.59 -12.65
CA PHE A 381 -21.81 8.17 -13.97
C PHE A 381 -23.30 8.10 -14.27
N THR A 382 -23.73 8.91 -15.24
CA THR A 382 -25.06 8.86 -15.83
C THR A 382 -24.91 8.42 -17.27
N ASN A 383 -25.63 7.37 -17.68
CA ASN A 383 -25.57 6.90 -19.06
C ASN A 383 -26.28 7.86 -20.03
N SER A 384 -26.20 7.64 -21.34
CA SER A 384 -26.76 8.58 -22.33
C SER A 384 -28.28 8.67 -22.29
N SER A 385 -28.95 7.73 -21.61
CA SER A 385 -30.39 7.75 -21.36
C SER A 385 -30.77 8.42 -20.04
N GLY A 386 -29.82 9.02 -19.31
CA GLY A 386 -30.11 9.76 -18.08
C GLY A 386 -30.23 8.90 -16.81
N ILE A 387 -29.81 7.62 -16.85
CA ILE A 387 -29.89 6.73 -15.70
C ILE A 387 -28.56 6.75 -14.93
N PRO A 388 -28.55 7.12 -13.64
CA PRO A 388 -27.35 7.12 -12.83
C PRO A 388 -26.95 5.70 -12.40
N SER A 389 -25.65 5.44 -12.34
CA SER A 389 -25.05 4.19 -11.83
C SER A 389 -23.87 4.55 -10.94
N ASN A 390 -23.74 3.89 -9.80
CA ASN A 390 -22.62 4.09 -8.89
C ASN A 390 -22.22 2.78 -8.19
N GLN A 391 -20.93 2.67 -7.87
CA GLN A 391 -20.38 1.57 -7.06
C GLN A 391 -19.09 2.03 -6.37
N ASN A 392 -18.89 1.55 -5.14
CA ASN A 392 -17.66 1.72 -4.38
C ASN A 392 -16.90 0.40 -4.31
N PHE A 393 -15.58 0.49 -4.42
CA PHE A 393 -14.62 -0.61 -4.29
C PHE A 393 -13.67 -0.26 -3.15
N ASN A 394 -13.41 -1.21 -2.26
CA ASN A 394 -12.56 -1.01 -1.08
C ASN A 394 -11.38 -1.97 -1.10
N GLY A 395 -10.37 -1.71 -0.26
CA GLY A 395 -9.22 -2.62 -0.09
C GLY A 395 -8.23 -2.61 -1.26
N LEU A 396 -8.24 -1.56 -2.08
CA LEU A 396 -7.31 -1.46 -3.21
C LEU A 396 -5.93 -1.07 -2.70
N ARG A 397 -4.92 -1.87 -3.04
CA ARG A 397 -3.51 -1.60 -2.70
C ARG A 397 -2.73 -1.26 -3.96
N ILE A 398 -2.22 -0.03 -4.01
CA ILE A 398 -1.29 0.44 -5.04
C ILE A 398 0.13 0.29 -4.52
N ASN A 399 0.96 -0.49 -5.23
CA ASN A 399 2.31 -0.86 -4.81
C ASN A 399 3.28 -0.90 -6.00
N LYS A 400 3.70 0.27 -6.49
CA LYS A 400 4.59 0.43 -7.65
C LYS A 400 6.07 0.48 -7.25
N THR A 401 6.38 0.66 -5.97
CA THR A 401 7.76 0.78 -5.46
C THR A 401 8.14 -0.44 -4.66
N ALA A 402 9.25 -1.08 -5.01
CA ALA A 402 9.74 -2.24 -4.26
C ALA A 402 10.15 -1.81 -2.83
N PRO A 403 9.93 -2.66 -1.81
CA PRO A 403 10.43 -2.38 -0.48
C PRO A 403 11.95 -2.22 -0.49
N LYS A 404 12.46 -1.29 0.31
CA LYS A 404 13.89 -1.17 0.58
C LYS A 404 14.29 -2.37 1.43
N ILE A 405 15.37 -3.03 1.08
CA ILE A 405 15.95 -4.16 1.82
C ILE A 405 17.43 -3.85 1.95
N ASP A 406 17.94 -3.63 3.14
CA ASP A 406 19.30 -3.18 3.39
C ASP A 406 19.92 -3.92 4.56
N ILE A 407 21.25 -4.03 4.54
CA ILE A 407 22.05 -4.51 5.67
C ILE A 407 22.78 -3.30 6.23
N PHE A 408 22.74 -3.15 7.54
CA PHE A 408 23.31 -2.05 8.29
C PHE A 408 24.36 -2.57 9.26
N LYS A 409 25.39 -1.75 9.49
CA LYS A 409 26.37 -1.92 10.57
C LYS A 409 26.46 -0.60 11.31
N SER A 410 26.14 -0.62 12.60
CA SER A 410 26.10 0.59 13.45
C SER A 410 25.26 1.74 12.85
N GLY A 411 24.08 1.40 12.32
CA GLY A 411 23.17 2.35 11.67
C GLY A 411 23.55 2.78 10.25
N VAL A 412 24.74 2.41 9.76
CA VAL A 412 25.19 2.76 8.41
C VAL A 412 24.87 1.65 7.43
N LYS A 413 24.20 1.99 6.33
CA LYS A 413 23.90 1.07 5.23
C LYS A 413 25.18 0.55 4.59
N GLN A 414 25.26 -0.76 4.41
CA GLN A 414 26.41 -1.44 3.80
C GLN A 414 26.26 -1.54 2.28
N ASN A 415 27.40 -1.49 1.59
CA ASN A 415 27.51 -1.63 0.15
C ASN A 415 28.14 -2.98 -0.21
N ASN A 416 28.17 -3.31 -1.50
CA ASN A 416 28.89 -4.51 -1.94
C ASN A 416 30.36 -4.44 -1.52
N SER A 417 30.88 -5.57 -1.05
CA SER A 417 32.24 -5.76 -0.54
C SER A 417 32.58 -4.98 0.74
N SER A 418 31.59 -4.41 1.44
CA SER A 418 31.81 -3.85 2.78
C SER A 418 32.29 -4.92 3.77
N ASN A 419 33.20 -4.52 4.67
CA ASN A 419 33.84 -5.42 5.64
C ASN A 419 33.02 -5.56 6.93
N PHE A 420 32.93 -6.79 7.44
CA PHE A 420 32.45 -7.08 8.80
C PHE A 420 33.27 -8.18 9.45
N ALA A 421 33.36 -8.15 10.78
CA ALA A 421 34.12 -9.10 11.58
C ALA A 421 33.21 -9.99 12.43
N TYR A 422 32.02 -9.54 12.82
CA TYR A 422 31.08 -10.32 13.63
C TYR A 422 29.66 -10.22 13.08
N ASN A 423 28.91 -11.32 13.17
CA ASN A 423 27.52 -11.37 12.69
C ASN A 423 26.63 -10.37 13.44
N GLN A 424 26.93 -10.18 14.73
CA GLN A 424 26.25 -9.26 15.65
C GLN A 424 26.39 -7.79 15.25
N GLU A 425 27.33 -7.45 14.36
CA GLU A 425 27.42 -6.11 13.78
C GLU A 425 26.32 -5.84 12.75
N LEU A 426 25.78 -6.91 12.14
CA LEU A 426 24.88 -6.82 11.00
C LEU A 426 23.41 -6.81 11.44
N VAL A 427 22.73 -5.76 11.02
CA VAL A 427 21.28 -5.62 11.16
C VAL A 427 20.67 -5.58 9.77
N ILE A 428 19.76 -6.50 9.47
CA ILE A 428 19.06 -6.54 8.19
C ILE A 428 17.71 -5.88 8.41
N SER A 429 17.31 -4.95 7.54
CA SER A 429 16.03 -4.29 7.67
C SER A 429 15.33 -4.07 6.33
N THR A 430 14.01 -4.15 6.37
CA THR A 430 13.13 -3.87 5.24
C THR A 430 12.12 -2.78 5.55
N PHE A 431 11.77 -1.98 4.55
CA PHE A 431 10.86 -0.85 4.71
C PHE A 431 10.20 -0.41 3.40
N ASN A 432 8.90 -0.15 3.44
CA ASN A 432 8.15 0.43 2.32
C ASN A 432 7.31 1.65 2.73
N SER A 433 7.61 2.26 3.87
CA SER A 433 6.88 3.42 4.44
C SER A 433 5.49 3.14 5.01
N PHE A 434 4.97 1.92 4.99
CA PHE A 434 3.71 1.57 5.64
C PHE A 434 3.99 0.69 6.87
N THR A 435 3.28 0.97 7.96
CA THR A 435 3.41 0.22 9.21
C THR A 435 3.02 -1.23 8.98
N ASP A 436 3.89 -2.15 9.39
CA ASP A 436 3.70 -3.61 9.34
C ASP A 436 3.34 -4.21 7.96
N ASP A 437 3.63 -3.48 6.87
CA ASP A 437 3.21 -3.91 5.54
C ASP A 437 4.22 -4.84 4.83
N VAL A 438 5.47 -4.88 5.30
CA VAL A 438 6.50 -5.74 4.75
C VAL A 438 7.37 -6.33 5.85
N ASP A 439 7.64 -7.63 5.79
CA ASP A 439 8.51 -8.32 6.74
C ASP A 439 9.44 -9.33 6.08
N LEU A 440 10.54 -9.66 6.75
CA LEU A 440 11.53 -10.62 6.27
C LEU A 440 11.00 -12.05 6.29
N VAL A 441 11.33 -12.87 5.30
CA VAL A 441 10.92 -14.28 5.23
C VAL A 441 12.11 -15.22 5.29
N SER A 442 13.19 -14.91 4.57
CA SER A 442 14.37 -15.77 4.53
C SER A 442 15.64 -14.95 4.34
N ILE A 443 16.73 -15.42 4.95
CA ILE A 443 18.09 -14.97 4.66
C ILE A 443 18.88 -16.18 4.15
N GLN A 444 19.54 -16.00 3.01
CA GLN A 444 20.43 -16.98 2.42
C GLN A 444 21.86 -16.45 2.43
N ILE A 445 22.79 -17.26 2.91
CA ILE A 445 24.23 -16.98 2.85
C ILE A 445 24.87 -18.04 1.97
N ASN A 446 25.53 -17.63 0.89
CA ASN A 446 26.17 -18.52 -0.08
C ASN A 446 25.22 -19.62 -0.58
N SER A 447 23.98 -19.24 -0.90
CA SER A 447 22.87 -20.09 -1.36
C SER A 447 22.24 -21.02 -0.32
N SER A 448 22.71 -21.00 0.94
CA SER A 448 22.11 -21.78 2.03
C SER A 448 21.20 -20.91 2.88
N ASN A 449 19.98 -21.36 3.17
CA ASN A 449 19.10 -20.71 4.14
C ASN A 449 19.74 -20.78 5.54
N VAL A 450 19.69 -19.68 6.28
CA VAL A 450 20.25 -19.60 7.64
C VAL A 450 19.18 -19.16 8.65
N ALA A 451 19.40 -19.53 9.90
CA ALA A 451 18.60 -19.02 11.01
C ALA A 451 18.87 -17.52 11.21
N PHE A 452 17.85 -16.79 11.62
CA PHE A 452 17.96 -15.38 11.97
C PHE A 452 16.93 -15.04 13.05
N ASN A 453 17.25 -14.04 13.85
CA ASN A 453 16.37 -13.54 14.90
C ASN A 453 15.56 -12.38 14.35
N LYS A 454 14.29 -12.28 14.75
CA LYS A 454 13.39 -11.17 14.40
C LYS A 454 13.01 -10.38 15.64
N PRO A 455 13.83 -9.41 16.07
CA PRO A 455 13.52 -8.61 17.25
C PRO A 455 12.23 -7.77 17.07
N LYS A 456 11.87 -7.41 15.83
CA LYS A 456 10.61 -6.75 15.49
C LYS A 456 10.32 -6.84 13.98
N ILE A 457 9.10 -6.49 13.57
CA ILE A 457 8.70 -6.43 12.16
C ILE A 457 9.64 -5.50 11.39
N GLY A 458 10.12 -5.98 10.24
CA GLY A 458 11.01 -5.24 9.36
C GLY A 458 12.47 -5.20 9.81
N VAL A 459 12.86 -5.91 10.89
CA VAL A 459 14.25 -6.01 11.37
C VAL A 459 14.62 -7.46 11.68
N ALA A 460 15.81 -7.86 11.25
CA ALA A 460 16.41 -9.14 11.58
C ALA A 460 17.89 -9.00 11.96
N THR A 461 18.37 -9.91 12.80
CA THR A 461 19.79 -10.08 13.14
C THR A 461 20.23 -11.52 12.88
N ILE A 462 21.51 -11.72 12.60
CA ILE A 462 22.07 -13.04 12.33
C ILE A 462 22.77 -13.53 13.60
N PRO A 463 22.41 -14.70 14.16
CA PRO A 463 23.08 -15.25 15.33
C PRO A 463 24.52 -15.65 15.01
N ASP A 464 25.36 -15.74 16.04
CA ASP A 464 26.77 -16.13 15.96
C ASP A 464 26.98 -17.58 15.52
N THR A 465 25.98 -18.45 15.76
CA THR A 465 25.95 -19.84 15.29
C THR A 465 25.98 -19.98 13.76
N VAL A 466 25.66 -18.91 13.03
CA VAL A 466 25.71 -18.90 11.56
C VAL A 466 27.13 -18.62 11.09
N ILE A 467 27.72 -19.59 10.37
CA ILE A 467 29.12 -19.50 9.95
C ILE A 467 29.20 -18.81 8.58
N PHE A 468 29.94 -17.70 8.53
CA PHE A 468 30.39 -17.08 7.29
C PHE A 468 31.77 -17.61 6.89
N LYS A 469 32.01 -17.78 5.58
CA LYS A 469 33.35 -18.10 5.08
C LYS A 469 34.24 -16.87 5.21
N ASN A 470 35.53 -17.03 5.48
CA ASN A 470 36.45 -15.90 5.37
C ASN A 470 36.46 -15.38 3.93
N GLY A 471 36.47 -14.05 3.74
CA GLY A 471 36.36 -13.42 2.42
C GLY A 471 34.92 -13.05 2.02
N LEU A 472 34.67 -12.95 0.71
CA LEU A 472 33.37 -12.52 0.18
C LEU A 472 32.28 -13.58 0.38
N ASN A 473 31.14 -13.14 0.92
CA ASN A 473 29.95 -13.94 1.10
C ASN A 473 28.75 -13.25 0.44
N THR A 474 27.96 -14.03 -0.30
CA THR A 474 26.73 -13.53 -0.93
C THR A 474 25.57 -13.70 0.03
N ILE A 475 24.89 -12.61 0.37
CA ILE A 475 23.72 -12.57 1.24
C ILE A 475 22.50 -12.20 0.40
N LYS A 476 21.53 -13.09 0.31
CA LYS A 476 20.23 -12.82 -0.31
C LYS A 476 19.16 -12.75 0.77
N VAL A 477 18.49 -11.61 0.83
CA VAL A 477 17.39 -11.35 1.77
C VAL A 477 16.09 -11.36 0.98
N THR A 478 15.12 -12.14 1.43
CA THR A 478 13.77 -12.18 0.85
C THR A 478 12.77 -11.67 1.87
N VAL A 479 11.86 -10.82 1.42
CA VAL A 479 10.79 -10.20 2.22
C VAL A 479 9.45 -10.41 1.54
N LYS A 480 8.36 -10.28 2.31
CA LYS A 480 6.98 -10.47 1.83
C LYS A 480 6.12 -9.28 2.25
N ASP A 481 5.31 -8.78 1.31
CA ASP A 481 4.30 -7.76 1.63
C ASP A 481 2.98 -8.38 2.12
N THR A 482 2.05 -7.55 2.61
CA THR A 482 0.73 -8.03 3.09
C THR A 482 -0.16 -8.65 2.01
N LEU A 483 0.11 -8.37 0.72
CA LEU A 483 -0.57 -9.02 -0.41
C LEU A 483 0.03 -10.39 -0.74
N GLY A 484 1.17 -10.71 -0.14
CA GLY A 484 1.87 -11.97 -0.29
C GLY A 484 2.91 -12.00 -1.40
N HIS A 485 3.22 -10.88 -2.03
CA HIS A 485 4.29 -10.78 -3.02
C HIS A 485 5.65 -10.87 -2.33
N LEU A 486 6.59 -11.54 -3.00
CA LEU A 486 7.96 -11.72 -2.52
C LEU A 486 8.92 -10.78 -3.25
N TYR A 487 9.76 -10.10 -2.47
CA TYR A 487 10.83 -9.25 -2.98
C TYR A 487 12.15 -9.75 -2.44
N SER A 488 13.22 -9.63 -3.21
CA SER A 488 14.54 -10.03 -2.74
C SER A 488 15.63 -9.07 -3.17
N ARG A 489 16.66 -8.99 -2.33
CA ARG A 489 17.88 -8.27 -2.66
C ARG A 489 19.08 -9.14 -2.31
N THR A 490 20.05 -9.12 -3.20
CA THR A 490 21.35 -9.76 -2.99
C THR A 490 22.43 -8.69 -2.80
N ILE A 491 23.24 -8.86 -1.77
CA ILE A 491 24.41 -8.04 -1.46
C ILE A 491 25.58 -8.97 -1.15
N THR A 492 26.80 -8.58 -1.52
CA THR A 492 28.00 -9.33 -1.15
C THR A 492 28.72 -8.57 -0.04
N LEU A 493 29.04 -9.23 1.07
CA LEU A 493 29.82 -8.64 2.18
C LEU A 493 31.10 -9.44 2.39
N ASN A 494 32.19 -8.75 2.76
CA ASN A 494 33.48 -9.37 3.02
C ASN A 494 33.64 -9.65 4.51
N LYS A 495 33.65 -10.93 4.89
CA LYS A 495 33.98 -11.35 6.25
C LYS A 495 35.48 -11.26 6.43
N VAL A 496 35.92 -10.40 7.33
CA VAL A 496 37.33 -10.30 7.73
C VAL A 496 37.51 -11.11 9.01
N GLN A 497 38.51 -11.97 9.03
CA GLN A 497 38.90 -12.68 10.25
C GLN A 497 39.73 -11.77 11.14
N ASP A 498 39.34 -11.65 12.41
CA ASP A 498 40.16 -10.97 13.41
C ASP A 498 41.24 -11.89 13.95
N GLU A 499 42.44 -11.35 14.12
CA GLU A 499 43.61 -12.13 14.51
C GLU A 499 44.13 -11.82 15.92
N ILE A 500 43.35 -11.13 16.78
CA ILE A 500 43.79 -10.68 18.11
C ILE A 500 44.55 -11.78 18.86
N GLU A 501 45.75 -11.46 19.33
CA GLU A 501 46.60 -12.36 20.09
C GLU A 501 47.51 -11.56 21.02
N PHE A 502 47.67 -12.06 22.25
CA PHE A 502 48.60 -11.52 23.25
C PHE A 502 49.60 -12.59 23.66
N LYS A 503 50.85 -12.18 23.80
CA LYS A 503 51.89 -12.95 24.47
C LYS A 503 52.05 -12.43 25.89
N ILE A 504 51.93 -13.32 26.87
CA ILE A 504 52.17 -12.99 28.28
C ILE A 504 53.64 -13.25 28.58
N ASN A 505 54.38 -12.20 28.93
CA ASN A 505 55.79 -12.27 29.28
C ASN A 505 55.95 -12.20 30.80
N ASN A 506 56.87 -13.01 31.34
CA ASN A 506 57.34 -12.90 32.71
C ASN A 506 58.59 -12.00 32.73
N LEU A 507 58.48 -10.85 33.39
CA LEU A 507 59.56 -9.86 33.51
C LEU A 507 60.45 -10.10 34.75
N GLY A 508 59.98 -10.92 35.71
CA GLY A 508 60.67 -11.17 36.99
C GLY A 508 61.73 -12.28 36.95
N GLY A 509 61.99 -12.89 35.79
CA GLY A 509 62.89 -14.04 35.66
C GLY A 509 62.32 -15.28 36.38
N ARG A 510 63.16 -16.07 37.08
CA ARG A 510 62.67 -17.23 37.85
C ARG A 510 61.60 -16.83 38.86
N LEU A 511 60.48 -17.56 38.88
CA LEU A 511 59.35 -17.33 39.78
C LEU A 511 59.51 -18.18 41.05
N VAL A 512 59.37 -17.56 42.21
CA VAL A 512 59.43 -18.23 43.51
C VAL A 512 58.27 -17.74 44.35
N SER A 513 57.42 -18.65 44.84
CA SER A 513 56.23 -18.25 45.61
C SER A 513 56.60 -17.64 46.96
N HIS A 514 55.70 -16.81 47.49
CA HIS A 514 55.74 -16.09 48.76
C HIS A 514 56.86 -15.07 48.98
N VAL A 515 58.08 -15.32 48.50
CA VAL A 515 59.28 -14.57 48.90
C VAL A 515 59.76 -13.59 47.83
N LYS A 516 59.32 -13.74 46.58
CA LYS A 516 59.75 -12.93 45.45
C LYS A 516 58.56 -12.28 44.74
N GLU A 517 58.71 -10.99 44.40
CA GLU A 517 57.73 -10.32 43.54
C GLU A 517 57.83 -10.82 42.11
N SER A 518 56.68 -11.12 41.54
CA SER A 518 56.46 -11.56 40.17
C SER A 518 55.84 -10.39 39.40
N SER A 519 56.26 -10.22 38.15
CA SER A 519 55.74 -9.20 37.24
C SER A 519 55.49 -9.83 35.89
N PHE A 520 54.27 -9.69 35.39
CA PHE A 520 53.87 -10.16 34.06
C PHE A 520 53.36 -8.98 33.23
N GLU A 521 53.56 -9.07 31.92
CA GLU A 521 53.07 -8.09 30.96
C GLU A 521 52.43 -8.81 29.76
N ALA A 522 51.24 -8.38 29.37
CA ALA A 522 50.57 -8.82 28.15
C ALA A 522 50.95 -7.90 26.99
N VAL A 523 51.67 -8.43 26.00
CA VAL A 523 52.04 -7.71 24.79
C VAL A 523 51.19 -8.21 23.63
N GLN A 524 50.46 -7.30 22.98
CA GLN A 524 49.68 -7.64 21.79
C GLN A 524 50.62 -8.02 20.63
N THR A 525 50.49 -9.23 20.11
CA THR A 525 51.30 -9.76 19.00
C THR A 525 50.56 -9.74 17.67
N LYS A 526 49.22 -9.71 17.71
CA LYS A 526 48.38 -9.57 16.52
C LYS A 526 47.23 -8.60 16.78
N PHE A 527 46.92 -7.83 15.76
CA PHE A 527 45.99 -6.71 15.82
C PHE A 527 44.67 -7.03 15.10
N SER A 528 43.62 -6.33 15.47
CA SER A 528 42.31 -6.42 14.82
C SER A 528 42.06 -5.19 13.97
N GLY A 529 41.42 -5.38 12.81
CA GLY A 529 40.87 -4.27 12.02
C GLY A 529 39.48 -3.82 12.49
N PHE A 530 38.90 -4.51 13.49
CA PHE A 530 37.57 -4.24 14.04
C PHE A 530 37.63 -3.35 15.30
N CYS A 531 38.57 -3.59 16.22
CA CYS A 531 38.67 -2.80 17.45
C CYS A 531 40.10 -2.62 17.97
N ASP A 532 40.32 -1.49 18.65
CA ASP A 532 41.51 -1.27 19.46
C ASP A 532 41.31 -1.83 20.87
N ILE A 533 42.35 -2.41 21.46
CA ILE A 533 42.25 -3.02 22.78
C ILE A 533 42.42 -1.97 23.88
N VAL A 534 41.53 -2.02 24.87
CA VAL A 534 41.56 -1.17 26.07
C VAL A 534 41.37 -2.01 27.33
N THR A 535 41.86 -1.51 28.45
CA THR A 535 41.76 -2.15 29.79
C THR A 535 40.67 -1.54 30.65
N ASN A 536 39.97 -0.52 30.16
CA ASN A 536 38.81 0.08 30.82
C ASN A 536 37.53 -0.40 30.14
N GLU A 537 36.74 -1.19 30.86
CA GLU A 537 35.48 -1.76 30.35
C GLU A 537 34.48 -0.68 29.91
N ALA A 538 34.35 0.43 30.65
CA ALA A 538 33.43 1.51 30.29
C ALA A 538 33.80 2.17 28.95
N VAL A 539 35.09 2.26 28.63
CA VAL A 539 35.56 2.76 27.32
C VAL A 539 35.22 1.78 26.21
N ALA A 540 35.34 0.47 26.46
CA ALA A 540 34.96 -0.57 25.50
C ALA A 540 33.45 -0.61 25.24
N ILE A 541 32.62 -0.37 26.26
CA ILE A 541 31.17 -0.27 26.12
C ILE A 541 30.80 0.95 25.24
N GLY A 542 31.47 2.09 25.45
CA GLY A 542 31.19 3.34 24.75
C GLY A 542 29.90 4.02 25.23
N THR A 543 29.68 5.26 24.81
CA THR A 543 28.54 6.10 25.28
C THR A 543 27.37 6.18 24.28
N ASN A 544 27.60 5.76 23.05
CA ASN A 544 26.63 5.75 21.96
C ASN A 544 26.11 4.33 21.71
N ASN A 545 24.98 4.19 21.01
CA ASN A 545 24.38 2.86 20.74
C ASN A 545 25.14 2.01 19.71
N ASN A 546 26.24 2.54 19.17
CA ASN A 546 27.08 1.86 18.19
C ASN A 546 28.19 1.07 18.88
N VAL A 547 28.82 0.19 18.11
CA VAL A 547 30.07 -0.46 18.55
C VAL A 547 31.11 0.64 18.71
N SER A 548 31.79 0.67 19.86
CA SER A 548 32.75 1.72 20.21
C SER A 548 34.03 1.71 19.33
N GLY A 549 34.26 0.62 18.60
CA GLY A 549 35.55 0.32 17.98
C GLY A 549 36.63 -0.02 19.00
N LYS A 550 36.26 -0.30 20.26
CA LYS A 550 37.15 -0.65 21.36
C LYS A 550 36.75 -1.99 21.97
N CYS A 551 37.73 -2.83 22.30
CA CYS A 551 37.52 -4.13 22.93
C CYS A 551 38.19 -4.18 24.31
N TYR A 552 37.51 -4.79 25.27
CA TYR A 552 37.96 -4.87 26.65
C TYR A 552 38.88 -6.08 26.87
N PHE A 553 40.11 -5.83 27.33
CA PHE A 553 41.04 -6.84 27.81
C PHE A 553 40.84 -7.12 29.29
N GLU A 554 40.70 -8.38 29.65
CA GLU A 554 40.53 -8.86 31.01
C GLU A 554 41.54 -9.97 31.32
N TRP A 555 42.31 -9.80 32.39
CA TRP A 555 43.16 -10.87 32.92
C TRP A 555 42.33 -12.02 33.50
N VAL A 556 42.81 -13.26 33.34
CA VAL A 556 42.20 -14.47 33.88
C VAL A 556 43.24 -15.27 34.64
N GLY A 557 42.95 -15.65 35.89
CA GLY A 557 43.89 -16.33 36.78
C GLY A 557 44.86 -15.37 37.46
N MET A 558 45.65 -15.90 38.41
CA MET A 558 46.57 -15.15 39.27
C MET A 558 45.88 -13.97 39.99
N ASP A 559 44.70 -14.21 40.57
CA ASP A 559 43.88 -13.19 41.23
C ASP A 559 44.55 -12.61 42.49
N GLU A 560 45.60 -13.28 43.00
CA GLU A 560 46.43 -12.78 44.10
C GLU A 560 47.39 -11.63 43.70
N LEU A 561 47.51 -11.33 42.40
CA LEU A 561 48.36 -10.25 41.90
C LEU A 561 47.56 -8.98 41.62
N ASP A 562 48.18 -7.84 41.88
CA ASP A 562 47.62 -6.53 41.56
C ASP A 562 47.60 -6.34 40.05
N ARG A 563 46.44 -5.92 39.54
CA ARG A 563 46.18 -5.74 38.12
C ARG A 563 46.30 -4.26 37.78
N ASP A 564 47.24 -3.93 36.89
CA ASP A 564 47.41 -2.58 36.36
C ASP A 564 47.45 -2.64 34.83
N ASN A 565 46.31 -2.39 34.20
CA ASN A 565 46.15 -2.43 32.75
C ASN A 565 46.65 -3.77 32.15
N PHE A 566 47.69 -3.71 31.32
CA PHE A 566 48.31 -4.89 30.69
C PHE A 566 49.42 -5.50 31.56
N SER A 567 49.51 -5.17 32.84
CA SER A 567 50.49 -5.71 33.79
C SER A 567 49.83 -6.39 34.99
N LEU A 568 50.49 -7.45 35.48
CA LEU A 568 50.21 -8.07 36.78
C LEU A 568 51.45 -7.99 37.65
N LYS A 569 51.32 -7.53 38.89
CA LYS A 569 52.44 -7.42 39.84
C LYS A 569 52.05 -7.89 41.23
N GLY A 570 52.95 -8.59 41.92
CA GLY A 570 52.71 -9.02 43.30
C GLY A 570 53.47 -10.29 43.66
N ARG A 571 53.14 -10.91 44.78
CA ARG A 571 53.77 -12.17 45.22
C ARG A 571 52.80 -13.33 45.04
N LEU A 572 53.20 -14.32 44.25
CA LEU A 572 52.43 -15.55 44.04
C LEU A 572 52.34 -16.34 45.34
N ARG A 573 51.17 -16.90 45.63
CA ARG A 573 50.95 -17.69 46.86
C ARG A 573 51.13 -19.18 46.64
N MET A 574 51.07 -19.65 45.40
CA MET A 574 51.18 -21.06 45.06
C MET A 574 52.46 -21.35 44.28
N SER A 575 53.00 -22.56 44.48
CA SER A 575 54.07 -23.13 43.66
C SER A 575 53.50 -24.21 42.72
N GLY A 576 54.26 -24.61 41.70
CA GLY A 576 53.85 -25.52 40.65
C GLY A 576 53.56 -24.82 39.31
N VAL A 577 52.80 -25.47 38.44
CA VAL A 577 52.39 -24.92 37.14
C VAL A 577 51.18 -24.01 37.35
N VAL A 578 51.37 -22.69 37.19
CA VAL A 578 50.31 -21.70 37.38
C VAL A 578 49.90 -21.11 36.03
N PRO A 579 48.64 -21.27 35.60
CA PRO A 579 48.13 -20.66 34.38
C PRO A 579 47.77 -19.19 34.60
N VAL A 580 48.12 -18.35 33.63
CA VAL A 580 47.63 -16.97 33.51
C VAL A 580 47.15 -16.77 32.09
N GLY A 581 46.00 -16.14 31.94
CA GLY A 581 45.37 -15.94 30.65
C GLY A 581 44.76 -14.57 30.51
N TYR A 582 44.15 -14.36 29.36
CA TYR A 582 43.39 -13.17 29.04
C TYR A 582 42.12 -13.54 28.31
N LYS A 583 41.13 -12.66 28.41
CA LYS A 583 39.93 -12.62 27.58
C LYS A 583 39.81 -11.24 26.96
N VAL A 584 39.31 -11.21 25.73
CA VAL A 584 38.98 -9.99 25.01
C VAL A 584 37.51 -10.02 24.67
N TYR A 585 36.79 -8.97 25.07
CA TYR A 585 35.36 -8.83 24.84
C TYR A 585 35.05 -7.64 23.94
N ALA A 586 34.01 -7.79 23.12
CA ALA A 586 33.36 -6.72 22.39
C ALA A 586 31.92 -6.53 22.90
N TYR A 587 31.37 -5.33 22.70
CA TYR A 587 30.02 -4.99 23.14
C TYR A 587 29.15 -4.64 21.92
N PHE A 588 28.10 -5.43 21.71
CA PHE A 588 27.23 -5.28 20.54
C PHE A 588 25.81 -4.80 20.93
N GLY A 589 25.16 -4.12 19.98
CA GLY A 589 23.80 -3.63 20.14
C GLY A 589 23.63 -2.50 21.17
N ALA A 590 22.38 -2.07 21.35
CA ALA A 590 22.04 -1.03 22.33
C ALA A 590 22.09 -1.54 23.78
N GLU A 591 21.85 -2.83 24.01
CA GLU A 591 21.95 -3.46 25.34
C GLU A 591 23.40 -3.71 25.77
N LYS A 592 24.36 -3.47 24.88
CA LYS A 592 25.79 -3.66 25.14
C LYS A 592 26.09 -5.08 25.59
N GLU A 593 25.62 -6.04 24.79
CA GLU A 593 25.86 -7.46 25.05
C GLU A 593 27.36 -7.75 25.03
N LYS A 594 27.90 -8.25 26.16
CA LYS A 594 29.32 -8.59 26.32
C LYS A 594 29.62 -9.92 25.64
N THR A 595 30.29 -9.87 24.51
CA THR A 595 30.64 -11.05 23.70
C THR A 595 32.13 -11.34 23.79
N LEU A 596 32.50 -12.56 24.17
CA LEU A 596 33.88 -13.03 24.13
C LEU A 596 34.33 -13.22 22.68
N ILE A 597 35.35 -12.49 22.25
CA ILE A 597 35.88 -12.58 20.88
C ILE A 597 37.25 -13.26 20.80
N LYS A 598 38.02 -13.26 21.91
CA LYS A 598 39.30 -13.96 21.99
C LYS A 598 39.62 -14.35 23.44
N SER A 599 40.32 -15.45 23.61
CA SER A 599 41.01 -15.77 24.86
C SER A 599 42.33 -16.47 24.57
N GLY A 600 43.22 -16.48 25.57
CA GLY A 600 44.47 -17.22 25.53
C GLY A 600 45.00 -17.45 26.94
N THR A 601 45.80 -18.50 27.10
CA THR A 601 46.39 -18.88 28.40
C THR A 601 47.84 -19.29 28.19
N THR A 602 48.71 -18.88 29.11
CA THR A 602 50.12 -19.27 29.21
C THR A 602 50.37 -19.82 30.61
N SER A 603 51.11 -20.92 30.70
CA SER A 603 51.46 -21.52 31.99
C SER A 603 52.90 -21.20 32.36
N PHE A 604 53.12 -20.88 33.63
CA PHE A 604 54.45 -20.62 34.19
C PHE A 604 54.77 -21.58 35.33
N ASN A 605 56.02 -22.01 35.42
CA ASN A 605 56.51 -22.83 36.52
C ASN A 605 56.98 -21.94 37.66
N VAL A 606 56.41 -22.15 38.85
CA VAL A 606 56.70 -21.40 40.07
C VAL A 606 57.34 -22.34 41.07
N GLU A 607 58.54 -22.01 41.53
CA GLU A 607 59.27 -22.82 42.52
C GLU A 607 58.75 -22.53 43.94
N ALA A 608 58.74 -23.56 44.79
CA ALA A 608 58.52 -23.37 46.23
C ALA A 608 59.76 -22.72 46.87
N PRO A 609 59.60 -21.78 47.80
CA PRO A 609 60.72 -21.12 48.44
C PRO A 609 61.47 -22.10 49.36
N ILE A 610 62.78 -22.20 49.19
CA ILE A 610 63.69 -23.01 50.03
C ILE A 610 64.11 -22.14 51.22
N ALA A 611 64.02 -22.63 52.45
CA ALA A 611 64.43 -21.86 53.64
C ALA A 611 65.95 -21.54 53.62
N PRO A 612 66.38 -20.38 54.16
CA PRO A 612 67.80 -20.06 54.33
C PRO A 612 68.52 -21.13 55.15
N GLU A 613 69.72 -21.53 54.72
CA GLU A 613 70.57 -22.46 55.47
C GLU A 613 71.95 -21.86 55.68
N LEU A 614 72.36 -21.71 56.95
CA LEU A 614 73.64 -21.13 57.32
C LEU A 614 74.78 -22.09 56.92
N THR A 615 75.76 -21.58 56.18
CA THR A 615 76.97 -22.34 55.84
C THR A 615 78.14 -21.92 56.74
N LYS A 616 78.33 -20.62 56.96
CA LYS A 616 79.31 -20.07 57.91
C LYS A 616 79.01 -18.62 58.27
N TYR A 617 79.56 -18.18 59.40
CA TYR A 617 79.76 -16.76 59.69
C TYR A 617 81.26 -16.46 59.77
N SER A 618 81.62 -15.22 59.47
CA SER A 618 83.00 -14.75 59.52
C SER A 618 83.05 -13.40 60.22
N ILE A 619 84.01 -13.19 61.13
CA ILE A 619 84.25 -11.91 61.80
C ILE A 619 85.62 -11.39 61.39
N TYR A 620 85.68 -10.16 60.87
CA TYR A 620 86.92 -9.51 60.46
C TYR A 620 87.57 -8.83 61.66
N VAL A 621 88.70 -9.37 62.12
CA VAL A 621 89.45 -8.90 63.30
C VAL A 621 90.88 -8.55 62.90
N GLY A 622 91.28 -7.31 63.18
CA GLY A 622 92.57 -6.77 62.76
C GLY A 622 92.66 -6.71 61.23
N ASN A 623 93.37 -7.69 60.66
CA ASN A 623 93.61 -7.84 59.21
C ASN A 623 93.20 -9.24 58.67
N LYS A 624 92.45 -10.05 59.43
CA LYS A 624 92.03 -11.41 59.02
C LYS A 624 90.55 -11.67 59.27
N TRP A 625 89.97 -12.57 58.49
CA TRP A 625 88.63 -13.13 58.75
C TRP A 625 88.76 -14.38 59.62
N ILE A 626 88.00 -14.45 60.70
CA ILE A 626 87.87 -15.62 61.56
C ILE A 626 86.53 -16.28 61.26
N ASP A 627 86.56 -17.49 60.72
CA ASP A 627 85.37 -18.24 60.29
C ASP A 627 84.89 -19.14 61.43
N ASN A 628 83.60 -19.09 61.77
CA ASN A 628 82.96 -19.98 62.76
C ASN A 628 83.72 -20.11 64.11
N ASN A 629 84.37 -19.02 64.56
CA ASN A 629 85.25 -19.01 65.74
C ASN A 629 86.38 -20.05 65.69
N SER A 630 86.92 -20.35 64.50
CA SER A 630 87.98 -21.35 64.31
C SER A 630 89.35 -20.94 64.85
N ASP A 631 89.52 -19.67 65.23
CA ASP A 631 90.78 -19.08 65.66
C ASP A 631 90.51 -18.06 66.78
N VAL A 632 91.45 -17.95 67.71
CA VAL A 632 91.36 -17.06 68.87
C VAL A 632 92.18 -15.80 68.58
N ASN A 633 91.63 -14.63 68.88
CA ASN A 633 92.38 -13.39 68.74
C ASN A 633 93.36 -13.20 69.91
N HIS A 634 94.66 -13.22 69.62
CA HIS A 634 95.72 -12.98 70.61
C HIS A 634 96.31 -11.56 70.57
N ASP A 635 95.90 -10.72 69.60
CA ASP A 635 96.39 -9.34 69.46
C ASP A 635 95.40 -8.35 70.11
N PRO A 636 95.76 -7.73 71.26
CA PRO A 636 94.90 -6.75 71.93
C PRO A 636 94.71 -5.45 71.15
N ASN A 637 95.52 -5.19 70.11
CA ASN A 637 95.35 -4.05 69.21
C ASN A 637 94.46 -4.37 68.00
N ALA A 638 94.03 -5.62 67.82
CA ALA A 638 93.16 -5.99 66.73
C ALA A 638 91.70 -5.56 67.00
N GLN A 639 91.13 -4.81 66.05
CA GLN A 639 89.75 -4.36 66.12
C GLN A 639 88.83 -5.25 65.30
N VAL A 640 87.61 -5.48 65.77
CA VAL A 640 86.53 -6.06 64.98
C VAL A 640 85.98 -4.98 64.05
N LYS A 641 85.92 -5.24 62.75
CA LYS A 641 85.58 -4.22 61.72
C LYS A 641 84.40 -4.60 60.83
N ALA A 642 84.12 -5.90 60.68
CA ALA A 642 83.01 -6.36 59.83
C ALA A 642 82.56 -7.77 60.22
N ILE A 643 81.32 -8.10 59.87
CA ILE A 643 80.74 -9.44 60.01
C ILE A 643 80.21 -9.85 58.64
N SER A 644 80.56 -11.06 58.18
CA SER A 644 80.06 -11.65 56.94
C SER A 644 79.24 -12.89 57.26
N ILE A 645 78.03 -12.98 56.72
CA ILE A 645 77.15 -14.14 56.87
C ILE A 645 77.06 -14.84 55.52
N THR A 646 77.31 -16.15 55.51
CA THR A 646 77.28 -16.98 54.30
C THR A 646 76.21 -18.06 54.43
N THR A 647 75.28 -18.10 53.48
CA THR A 647 74.21 -19.11 53.37
C THR A 647 74.32 -19.90 52.06
N LYS A 648 73.57 -21.01 51.96
CA LYS A 648 73.40 -21.69 50.67
C LYS A 648 72.71 -20.76 49.66
N PRO A 649 73.07 -20.84 48.37
CA PRO A 649 72.45 -20.00 47.34
C PRO A 649 70.98 -20.39 47.14
N VAL A 650 70.10 -19.39 47.08
CA VAL A 650 68.66 -19.56 46.82
C VAL A 650 68.19 -18.58 45.73
N ASN A 651 67.04 -18.87 45.11
CA ASN A 651 66.50 -18.10 43.97
C ASN A 651 65.75 -16.81 44.35
N TYR A 652 65.95 -16.30 45.57
CA TYR A 652 65.37 -15.06 46.09
C TYR A 652 66.38 -14.33 46.97
N SER A 653 66.19 -13.02 47.18
CA SER A 653 67.08 -12.24 48.04
C SER A 653 66.78 -12.47 49.52
N GLN A 654 67.83 -12.68 50.31
CA GLN A 654 67.75 -12.87 51.75
C GLN A 654 68.19 -11.58 52.46
N GLN A 655 67.52 -11.22 53.55
CA GLN A 655 67.92 -10.14 54.43
C GLN A 655 68.64 -10.73 55.65
N VAL A 656 69.85 -10.24 55.89
CA VAL A 656 70.65 -10.52 57.08
C VAL A 656 70.55 -9.31 58.00
N ILE A 657 70.19 -9.51 59.26
CA ILE A 657 70.15 -8.49 60.31
C ILE A 657 71.08 -8.95 61.43
N VAL A 658 72.04 -8.12 61.81
CA VAL A 658 72.87 -8.36 63.00
C VAL A 658 72.47 -7.32 64.05
N ASP A 659 72.07 -7.82 65.22
CA ASP A 659 71.50 -6.98 66.27
C ASP A 659 72.47 -5.87 66.67
N ASN A 660 71.97 -4.63 66.70
CA ASN A 660 72.72 -3.41 67.02
C ASN A 660 73.91 -3.06 66.09
N LEU A 661 74.10 -3.79 64.99
CA LEU A 661 75.24 -3.61 64.08
C LEU A 661 74.85 -3.32 62.63
N GLY A 662 73.64 -3.67 62.20
CA GLY A 662 73.09 -3.27 60.89
C GLY A 662 72.45 -4.42 60.13
N SER A 663 72.28 -4.23 58.81
CA SER A 663 71.72 -5.25 57.92
C SER A 663 72.39 -5.25 56.54
N CYS A 664 72.37 -6.39 55.87
CA CYS A 664 72.78 -6.53 54.47
C CYS A 664 71.85 -7.46 53.70
N LEU A 665 71.93 -7.43 52.37
CA LEU A 665 71.18 -8.30 51.48
C LEU A 665 72.12 -9.32 50.81
N ILE A 666 71.76 -10.60 50.88
CA ILE A 666 72.31 -11.63 50.00
C ILE A 666 71.38 -11.68 48.79
N ASN A 667 71.85 -11.17 47.65
CA ASN A 667 71.07 -11.18 46.40
C ASN A 667 70.77 -12.61 45.96
N ALA A 668 69.69 -12.81 45.19
CA ALA A 668 69.35 -14.11 44.63
C ALA A 668 70.55 -14.73 43.86
N GLY A 669 70.89 -15.98 44.17
CA GLY A 669 72.04 -16.69 43.62
C GLY A 669 73.40 -16.38 44.28
N SER A 670 73.52 -15.31 45.06
CA SER A 670 74.69 -15.03 45.90
C SER A 670 74.67 -15.86 47.19
N THR A 671 75.82 -16.03 47.82
CA THR A 671 75.97 -16.83 49.04
C THR A 671 76.29 -16.02 50.28
N SER A 672 76.79 -14.79 50.17
CA SER A 672 77.17 -14.01 51.34
C SER A 672 76.88 -12.53 51.20
N CYS A 673 76.80 -11.87 52.35
CA CYS A 673 76.85 -10.42 52.45
C CYS A 673 77.65 -10.01 53.69
N THR A 674 78.25 -8.82 53.63
CA THR A 674 79.12 -8.29 54.67
C THR A 674 78.56 -7.00 55.23
N ILE A 675 78.51 -6.91 56.55
CA ILE A 675 78.13 -5.71 57.31
C ILE A 675 79.41 -5.10 57.86
N ASN A 676 79.76 -3.92 57.39
CA ASN A 676 80.83 -3.12 57.99
C ASN A 676 80.28 -2.47 59.26
N ILE A 677 81.03 -2.56 60.35
CA ILE A 677 80.61 -2.05 61.66
C ILE A 677 81.59 -1.00 62.17
N THR A 678 81.15 -0.19 63.13
CA THR A 678 82.05 0.73 63.85
C THR A 678 83.14 -0.09 64.54
N PRO A 679 84.43 0.14 64.25
CA PRO A 679 85.49 -0.68 64.81
C PRO A 679 85.57 -0.61 66.33
N TYR A 680 85.72 -1.76 66.99
CA TYR A 680 85.88 -1.85 68.44
C TYR A 680 86.90 -2.94 68.83
N PHE A 681 87.50 -2.81 70.01
CA PHE A 681 88.49 -3.77 70.53
C PHE A 681 87.81 -4.91 71.29
N LEU A 682 88.38 -6.11 71.22
CA LEU A 682 87.99 -7.24 72.07
C LEU A 682 88.73 -7.13 73.41
N GLY A 683 88.04 -7.37 74.53
CA GLY A 683 88.63 -7.29 75.88
C GLY A 683 89.16 -5.90 76.27
N ASN A 684 89.96 -5.83 77.34
CA ASN A 684 90.63 -4.61 77.75
C ASN A 684 92.06 -4.55 77.19
N LYS A 685 92.30 -3.65 76.22
CA LYS A 685 93.62 -3.52 75.57
C LYS A 685 94.78 -3.25 76.54
N ASN A 686 94.49 -2.68 77.72
CA ASN A 686 95.49 -2.30 78.71
C ASN A 686 95.60 -3.31 79.86
N TYR A 687 95.00 -4.50 79.73
CA TYR A 687 95.02 -5.49 80.80
C TYR A 687 96.43 -6.07 80.98
N ILE A 688 96.92 -6.07 82.23
CA ILE A 688 98.20 -6.67 82.61
C ILE A 688 97.91 -7.98 83.34
N GLY A 689 98.06 -9.11 82.65
CA GLY A 689 97.78 -10.44 83.20
C GLY A 689 97.36 -11.44 82.11
N TYR A 690 96.51 -12.39 82.49
CA TYR A 690 95.78 -13.28 81.57
C TYR A 690 94.31 -12.83 81.51
N GLU A 691 93.82 -12.46 80.33
CA GLU A 691 92.40 -12.13 80.07
C GLU A 691 91.93 -12.92 78.84
N ASP A 692 90.87 -13.69 79.00
CA ASP A 692 90.15 -14.34 77.91
C ASP A 692 88.67 -13.94 77.91
N GLY A 693 88.03 -14.12 76.76
CA GLY A 693 86.60 -13.85 76.66
C GLY A 693 86.02 -14.14 75.30
N ILE A 694 84.71 -13.94 75.21
CA ILE A 694 83.91 -14.21 74.03
C ILE A 694 82.96 -13.04 73.77
N VAL A 695 82.93 -12.55 72.53
CA VAL A 695 81.88 -11.63 72.05
C VAL A 695 80.98 -12.43 71.11
N SER A 696 79.67 -12.33 71.32
CA SER A 696 78.67 -12.87 70.42
C SER A 696 77.78 -11.78 69.85
N HIS A 697 77.52 -11.86 68.55
CA HIS A 697 76.59 -10.99 67.84
C HIS A 697 75.43 -11.82 67.32
N GLN A 698 74.23 -11.58 67.85
CA GLN A 698 73.02 -12.25 67.37
C GLN A 698 72.72 -11.77 65.95
N PHE A 699 72.39 -12.71 65.06
CA PHE A 699 72.00 -12.40 63.71
C PHE A 699 70.85 -13.28 63.22
N LYS A 700 70.05 -12.67 62.35
CA LYS A 700 68.90 -13.29 61.72
C LYS A 700 69.04 -13.27 60.21
N VAL A 701 68.70 -14.37 59.56
CA VAL A 701 68.61 -14.42 58.09
C VAL A 701 67.25 -14.97 57.69
N ASN A 702 66.53 -14.18 56.88
CA ASN A 702 65.22 -14.53 56.35
C ASN A 702 65.09 -14.02 54.91
N SER A 703 63.99 -14.35 54.24
CA SER A 703 63.52 -13.58 53.08
C SER A 703 63.28 -12.11 53.45
N ILE A 704 63.36 -11.20 52.47
CA ILE A 704 63.13 -9.75 52.70
C ILE A 704 61.76 -9.48 53.36
N ASN A 705 60.75 -10.28 53.05
CA ASN A 705 59.41 -10.17 53.62
C ASN A 705 59.16 -11.03 54.86
N LYS A 706 60.21 -11.60 55.47
CA LYS A 706 60.15 -12.40 56.71
C LYS A 706 59.19 -13.59 56.64
N TYR A 707 59.08 -14.25 55.49
CA TYR A 707 58.17 -15.38 55.26
C TYR A 707 58.44 -16.59 56.17
N PHE A 708 59.72 -16.91 56.44
CA PHE A 708 60.07 -18.09 57.22
C PHE A 708 60.07 -17.77 58.71
N THR A 709 58.92 -17.88 59.39
CA THR A 709 58.85 -17.57 60.84
C THR A 709 59.57 -18.61 61.69
N ASP A 710 59.38 -19.89 61.38
CA ASP A 710 59.86 -21.00 62.21
C ASP A 710 61.15 -21.63 61.66
N LYS A 711 61.58 -21.16 60.49
CA LYS A 711 62.77 -21.64 59.75
C LYS A 711 63.73 -20.49 59.42
N GLU A 712 63.59 -19.34 60.08
CA GLU A 712 64.62 -18.31 59.99
C GLU A 712 65.91 -18.82 60.63
N ILE A 713 67.04 -18.42 60.06
CA ILE A 713 68.30 -18.60 60.77
C ILE A 713 68.28 -17.58 61.90
N ASN A 714 68.34 -18.06 63.14
CA ASN A 714 68.55 -17.25 64.32
C ASN A 714 69.77 -17.83 65.05
N SER A 715 70.92 -17.18 64.89
CA SER A 715 72.21 -17.70 65.35
C SER A 715 73.09 -16.56 65.85
N GLN A 716 74.31 -16.89 66.28
CA GLN A 716 75.27 -15.92 66.80
C GLN A 716 76.62 -16.07 66.12
N ALA A 717 77.18 -14.94 65.70
CA ALA A 717 78.55 -14.85 65.23
C ALA A 717 79.44 -14.64 66.46
N ILE A 718 80.31 -15.60 66.74
CA ILE A 718 81.15 -15.63 67.93
C ILE A 718 82.61 -15.37 67.56
N VAL A 719 83.30 -14.55 68.35
CA VAL A 719 84.76 -14.47 68.34
C VAL A 719 85.31 -14.53 69.76
N SER A 720 86.26 -15.43 69.96
CA SER A 720 87.04 -15.58 71.19
C SER A 720 88.32 -14.76 71.12
N TRP A 721 88.76 -14.22 72.26
CA TRP A 721 90.09 -13.62 72.42
C TRP A 721 90.76 -14.17 73.68
N GLU A 722 92.10 -14.15 73.66
CA GLU A 722 92.93 -14.55 74.78
C GLU A 722 94.23 -13.73 74.76
N TYR A 723 94.42 -12.90 75.78
CA TYR A 723 95.59 -12.06 75.97
C TYR A 723 96.40 -12.57 77.17
N ALA A 724 97.66 -12.95 76.93
CA ALA A 724 98.55 -13.42 77.97
C ALA A 724 99.82 -12.55 78.01
N TYR A 725 100.08 -11.94 79.16
CA TYR A 725 101.32 -11.20 79.39
C TYR A 725 102.45 -12.15 79.80
N SER A 726 103.59 -12.07 79.11
CA SER A 726 104.75 -12.91 79.43
C SER A 726 105.30 -12.56 80.81
N ARG A 727 105.48 -13.54 81.70
CA ARG A 727 106.26 -13.38 82.94
C ARG A 727 107.70 -13.84 82.70
N VAL A 728 108.67 -12.95 82.95
CA VAL A 728 110.08 -13.31 83.02
C VAL A 728 110.33 -13.96 84.38
N GLU A 729 110.44 -15.28 84.45
CA GLU A 729 110.56 -16.02 85.73
C GLU A 729 111.99 -16.04 86.31
N GLN A 730 113.05 -15.89 85.51
CA GLN A 730 114.42 -15.71 86.00
C GLN A 730 115.32 -14.99 84.99
N VAL A 731 116.03 -13.95 85.46
CA VAL A 731 117.21 -13.37 84.80
C VAL A 731 118.45 -13.91 85.54
N LYS A 732 119.29 -14.71 84.88
CA LYS A 732 120.57 -15.18 85.47
C LYS A 732 121.71 -14.23 85.10
N VAL A 733 122.31 -13.61 86.11
CA VAL A 733 123.52 -12.77 85.99
C VAL A 733 124.72 -13.58 86.52
N ASN A 734 125.83 -13.61 85.79
CA ASN A 734 127.03 -14.37 86.16
C ASN A 734 128.14 -13.42 86.64
N ALA A 735 128.48 -13.47 87.94
CA ALA A 735 129.58 -12.74 88.54
C ALA A 735 130.64 -13.71 89.08
N ARG A 736 131.92 -13.52 88.72
CA ARG A 736 133.07 -14.20 89.33
C ARG A 736 133.95 -13.15 90.02
N ALA A 737 134.30 -13.40 91.28
CA ALA A 737 135.21 -12.59 92.09
C ALA A 737 136.53 -13.34 92.35
N SER A 738 137.66 -12.67 92.16
CA SER A 738 138.96 -13.00 92.77
C SER A 738 139.84 -11.74 92.70
N GLY A 739 140.38 -11.30 93.84
CA GLY A 739 140.77 -9.91 94.07
C GLY A 739 142.25 -9.53 93.94
N LEU A 740 142.48 -8.29 94.43
CA LEU A 740 143.71 -7.52 94.71
C LEU A 740 144.28 -6.63 93.58
N PRO A 741 144.86 -5.46 93.93
CA PRO A 741 144.20 -4.16 93.75
C PRO A 741 145.00 -3.19 92.85
N LEU A 742 144.37 -2.11 92.38
CA LEU A 742 144.90 -0.72 92.27
C LEU A 742 143.98 0.16 91.39
N SER A 743 143.30 1.08 92.08
CA SER A 743 143.20 2.52 91.82
C SER A 743 142.86 3.12 90.42
N PHE A 744 141.81 3.95 90.46
CA PHE A 744 141.51 5.18 89.70
C PHE A 744 140.96 5.13 88.27
N GLY A 745 139.85 5.89 88.09
CA GLY A 745 139.46 6.55 86.83
C GLY A 745 138.08 6.13 86.32
N LEU A 746 136.97 6.72 86.79
CA LEU A 746 136.24 7.85 86.16
C LEU A 746 135.64 7.56 84.78
N LEU A 747 134.34 7.90 84.68
CA LEU A 747 133.49 8.08 83.48
C LEU A 747 132.99 6.76 82.87
N GLY A 748 131.70 6.43 82.85
CA GLY A 748 130.56 7.30 82.60
C GLY A 748 130.05 7.00 81.18
N ALA A 749 129.03 6.16 81.05
CA ALA A 749 128.11 6.15 79.92
C ALA A 749 126.88 5.30 80.27
N SER A 750 125.71 5.95 80.23
CA SER A 750 124.41 5.31 80.22
C SER A 750 124.16 4.63 78.87
N ILE A 751 123.35 3.57 78.88
CA ILE A 751 122.45 3.25 77.77
C ILE A 751 121.15 2.73 78.40
N ASP A 752 120.08 3.52 78.26
CA ASP A 752 118.69 3.04 78.26
C ASP A 752 118.44 2.31 76.93
N VAL A 753 117.72 1.19 76.95
CA VAL A 753 116.88 0.77 75.82
C VAL A 753 115.61 0.09 76.36
N GLU A 754 114.51 0.52 75.73
CA GLU A 754 113.09 0.14 75.80
C GLU A 754 112.77 -1.36 75.87
#